data_AF-A0A0K3CPF1-F1
#
_entry.id   AF-A0A0K3CPF1-F1
#
_cell.length_a   1.000
_cell.length_b   1.000
_cell.length_c   1.000
_cell.angle_alpha   90.00
_cell.angle_beta   90.00
_cell.angle_gamma   90.00
#
_symmetry.space_group_name_H-M   'P 1'
#
loop_
_entity.id
_entity.type
_entity.pdbx_description
1 polymer ?
#
loop_
_entity_poly.entity_id
_entity_poly.type
_entity_poly.pdbx_seq_one_letter_code
_entity_poly.pdbx_strand_id
1 'polypeptide(L)'
;MDPLKPPHEHIKQIANHPAAVPVDSASPHLDFSRPNQSLPPASALSATRPVDLTTPPSCHGEPRTVLASPALPASASSPTESSQSSTPAPVLLSTLSASDGESILCIAVEAGEVDAGSGTPAKGEEGKDGNRSRARKNGREGRVYGGSQGGDIHVWDLETLSLRARLTGHEGAVLALQVVPAFGWLISASGDGTVRVWDTRTLSLLYLIHPPHDNIGDILSIAWVPSELLDEDEHAGHRRGREVPGTSGRRRGTGRLYAGCQDTSIQWIDLPPTPHPSTANDSSASHPSPVQSPHHPHSHASSHSYFSSSPLSHSPPIYKAPNKFFDSISQADKNRARALGSRRGSGDSLNTLGKSLKDSRPATPNESGAGQANGAGQAVELQFQAECITPFAHFGYVYCLLVGKSNDRSVLMSGSGDESVKLWRPTTSDLLPIATLSSTGEDCDAVLALATKDNTLFAGHQGGVVRVWDLDTLTCVRVLRPHEHDVLALSVLSSSLYASCANGWIKQWDLRTFKLENAWEGHKSIVLSSEVCRTGRGGWLLTGGNDASLKVWDLRSEDTKDSVMPADRGFQGELFHTLANFVAIKTIADDAHREDCRQGALYLKRALRGLGAETVILPGAPEKNPIVLSTFRANAPPRPNRFEAPRRKRVLFYGHYDVVPASAPDVWTNDPFTMAGKDGWLYGRGVSDNKGPVLAVAAAAAELRRRQEMEVDLVMLMEGEEETGSAGFQEAVRKNRGLIGNVDVILVSNSYWLGEDVPCLTFGLRGVIHASVKVESAISKPIHSGIEGGATSEPLNDLIRVIAGLTDADGRVRIPGFLDDVRKMSPNEQKLYEKIVERYKNLNESAKLASHSAFSDPLKALINRWRQPALSVHNVEVPGPAQKSLIPNSASAAISIRIVPDQSLDDIVAKLKSHLEKSFRSLRTQNKLSVEINHVADWWLGDLDSPFVSAMADCISSQWKLDPLFIREGGSIPSLPFLEREFAADAIHFPMGTSTDSAHLPDERIRVLNLENGKAIVSAWFSKIASFNL
;
A
#
# COMPACT_ATOMS: atom_id res chain seq x y z
N MET A 1 -10.96 -42.56 7.28
CA MET A 1 -11.82 -43.39 6.42
C MET A 1 -12.47 -42.47 5.40
N ASP A 2 -12.70 -42.96 4.19
CA ASP A 2 -12.68 -42.13 2.98
C ASP A 2 -14.00 -41.44 2.57
N PRO A 3 -13.93 -40.37 1.75
CA PRO A 3 -15.06 -39.57 1.28
C PRO A 3 -15.58 -39.99 -0.10
N LEU A 4 -16.76 -39.50 -0.51
CA LEU A 4 -17.27 -39.61 -1.89
C LEU A 4 -17.89 -38.32 -2.46
N LYS A 5 -17.62 -38.17 -3.76
CA LYS A 5 -17.66 -37.01 -4.67
C LYS A 5 -19.05 -36.46 -5.08
N PRO A 6 -19.11 -35.27 -5.71
CA PRO A 6 -20.29 -34.73 -6.41
C PRO A 6 -20.39 -35.18 -7.90
N PRO A 7 -21.52 -34.89 -8.59
CA PRO A 7 -21.68 -35.02 -10.05
C PRO A 7 -21.51 -33.69 -10.83
N HIS A 8 -21.41 -33.78 -12.17
CA HIS A 8 -21.07 -32.70 -13.12
C HIS A 8 -22.27 -32.10 -13.89
N GLU A 9 -22.04 -30.99 -14.61
CA GLU A 9 -22.85 -30.48 -15.72
C GLU A 9 -22.98 -31.47 -16.91
N HIS A 10 -23.97 -31.29 -17.81
CA HIS A 10 -23.76 -31.37 -19.28
C HIS A 10 -24.97 -30.91 -20.15
N ILE A 11 -24.76 -29.83 -20.94
CA ILE A 11 -25.09 -29.61 -22.38
C ILE A 11 -26.51 -29.90 -22.98
N LYS A 12 -27.12 -28.80 -23.49
CA LYS A 12 -27.88 -28.54 -24.77
C LYS A 12 -28.77 -29.61 -25.46
N GLN A 13 -30.01 -29.22 -25.81
CA GLN A 13 -30.68 -29.20 -27.15
C GLN A 13 -32.07 -28.49 -26.99
N ILE A 14 -32.59 -27.56 -27.81
CA ILE A 14 -32.81 -27.37 -29.27
C ILE A 14 -34.11 -28.04 -29.82
N ALA A 15 -35.18 -27.23 -29.96
CA ALA A 15 -36.28 -27.24 -30.97
C ALA A 15 -37.41 -26.31 -30.41
N ASN A 16 -37.99 -25.29 -31.07
CA ASN A 16 -38.49 -25.06 -32.44
C ASN A 16 -39.66 -25.94 -32.90
N HIS A 17 -40.91 -25.51 -32.67
CA HIS A 17 -41.75 -24.91 -33.72
C HIS A 17 -43.07 -24.28 -33.16
N PRO A 18 -43.66 -23.26 -33.82
CA PRO A 18 -44.95 -22.67 -33.42
C PRO A 18 -46.12 -23.07 -34.36
N ALA A 19 -47.35 -22.94 -33.87
CA ALA A 19 -48.59 -22.87 -34.66
C ALA A 19 -49.61 -21.97 -33.94
N ALA A 20 -50.55 -21.37 -34.67
CA ALA A 20 -51.44 -20.29 -34.18
C ALA A 20 -52.92 -20.54 -34.54
N VAL A 21 -53.72 -19.45 -34.54
CA VAL A 21 -55.12 -19.31 -35.01
C VAL A 21 -56.21 -19.99 -34.12
N PRO A 22 -57.50 -19.56 -34.18
CA PRO A 22 -58.20 -19.08 -32.96
C PRO A 22 -59.61 -19.68 -32.79
N VAL A 23 -60.51 -19.02 -32.02
CA VAL A 23 -61.88 -18.64 -32.45
C VAL A 23 -62.60 -17.80 -31.37
N ASP A 24 -63.58 -17.01 -31.80
CA ASP A 24 -64.40 -16.03 -31.08
C ASP A 24 -65.16 -16.54 -29.83
N SER A 25 -65.55 -15.61 -28.93
CA SER A 25 -66.97 -15.18 -28.87
C SER A 25 -67.30 -14.04 -27.87
N ALA A 26 -68.17 -13.14 -28.34
CA ALA A 26 -69.20 -12.36 -27.64
C ALA A 26 -68.95 -11.67 -26.28
N SER A 27 -69.08 -10.33 -26.28
CA SER A 27 -69.44 -9.49 -25.14
C SER A 27 -70.87 -9.81 -24.60
N PRO A 28 -71.27 -9.27 -23.42
CA PRO A 28 -71.98 -7.99 -23.48
C PRO A 28 -71.61 -6.97 -22.37
N HIS A 29 -72.11 -5.75 -22.56
CA HIS A 29 -71.91 -4.59 -21.69
C HIS A 29 -72.55 -4.72 -20.30
N LEU A 30 -71.94 -4.04 -19.32
CA LEU A 30 -72.69 -3.26 -18.32
C LEU A 30 -72.09 -1.85 -18.26
N ASP A 31 -72.96 -0.85 -18.13
CA ASP A 31 -72.66 0.58 -18.02
C ASP A 31 -73.21 1.09 -16.68
N PHE A 32 -72.67 2.21 -16.16
CA PHE A 32 -73.44 3.36 -15.65
C PHE A 32 -72.64 4.31 -14.74
N SER A 33 -72.82 5.62 -15.01
CA SER A 33 -72.85 6.74 -14.06
C SER A 33 -71.59 7.18 -13.29
N ARG A 34 -71.15 8.41 -13.59
CA ARG A 34 -70.53 9.34 -12.63
C ARG A 34 -71.60 10.09 -11.81
N PRO A 35 -71.20 10.89 -10.82
CA PRO A 35 -71.55 12.32 -10.84
C PRO A 35 -70.33 13.26 -10.80
N ASN A 36 -70.52 14.52 -11.19
CA ASN A 36 -69.51 15.60 -11.18
C ASN A 36 -69.74 16.61 -10.03
N GLN A 37 -68.67 17.30 -9.61
CA GLN A 37 -68.59 18.73 -9.22
C GLN A 37 -67.07 19.12 -9.30
N SER A 38 -66.56 20.07 -10.11
CA SER A 38 -66.81 21.54 -10.27
C SER A 38 -66.31 22.33 -9.04
N LEU A 39 -65.43 23.35 -9.06
CA LEU A 39 -64.86 24.32 -10.05
C LEU A 39 -63.61 25.02 -9.37
N PRO A 40 -62.95 26.09 -9.87
CA PRO A 40 -62.62 26.58 -11.23
C PRO A 40 -61.09 26.87 -11.43
N PRO A 41 -60.63 27.26 -12.64
CA PRO A 41 -59.26 27.76 -12.91
C PRO A 41 -59.16 29.29 -13.12
N ALA A 42 -57.93 29.84 -13.16
CA ALA A 42 -57.67 31.27 -13.47
C ALA A 42 -56.49 31.51 -14.45
N SER A 43 -56.65 32.56 -15.27
CA SER A 43 -55.76 33.18 -16.28
C SER A 43 -54.35 33.60 -15.78
N ALA A 44 -53.26 33.68 -16.57
CA ALA A 44 -52.96 33.90 -18.02
C ALA A 44 -52.62 35.37 -18.43
N LEU A 45 -51.95 35.53 -19.60
CA LEU A 45 -51.29 36.75 -20.20
C LEU A 45 -49.81 36.96 -19.78
N SER A 46 -48.85 37.46 -20.59
CA SER A 46 -48.71 37.82 -22.03
C SER A 46 -47.18 37.91 -22.34
N ALA A 47 -46.51 37.44 -23.42
CA ALA A 47 -46.76 37.18 -24.85
C ALA A 47 -46.24 38.27 -25.84
N THR A 48 -45.21 37.96 -26.65
CA THR A 48 -44.77 38.72 -27.86
C THR A 48 -44.04 37.84 -28.93
N ARG A 49 -44.85 37.16 -29.76
CA ARG A 49 -44.86 37.03 -31.25
C ARG A 49 -43.58 37.05 -32.18
N PRO A 50 -43.70 36.62 -33.47
CA PRO A 50 -42.68 35.81 -34.20
C PRO A 50 -42.35 36.31 -35.63
N VAL A 51 -41.83 35.45 -36.52
CA VAL A 51 -42.17 35.35 -37.97
C VAL A 51 -42.01 33.89 -38.48
N ASP A 52 -42.84 33.44 -39.43
CA ASP A 52 -42.86 32.11 -40.11
C ASP A 52 -41.90 32.00 -41.33
N LEU A 53 -41.68 30.84 -42.00
CA LEU A 53 -42.47 30.43 -43.20
C LEU A 53 -42.05 29.05 -43.81
N THR A 54 -43.06 28.35 -44.37
CA THR A 54 -43.07 27.47 -45.59
C THR A 54 -42.39 26.08 -45.68
N THR A 55 -43.19 25.05 -45.35
CA THR A 55 -43.71 23.94 -46.24
C THR A 55 -42.83 22.76 -46.80
N PRO A 56 -43.45 21.60 -47.20
CA PRO A 56 -42.82 20.27 -47.44
C PRO A 56 -43.01 19.79 -48.93
N PRO A 57 -43.16 18.49 -49.37
CA PRO A 57 -43.01 17.15 -48.74
C PRO A 57 -42.37 15.97 -49.57
N SER A 58 -42.16 14.81 -48.90
CA SER A 58 -42.35 13.38 -49.32
C SER A 58 -42.01 12.82 -50.74
N CYS A 59 -41.37 11.63 -50.81
CA CYS A 59 -41.99 10.34 -51.27
C CYS A 59 -41.03 9.16 -51.60
N HIS A 60 -41.44 7.93 -51.22
CA HIS A 60 -41.25 6.56 -51.79
C HIS A 60 -39.94 6.05 -52.47
N GLY A 61 -39.59 4.78 -52.21
CA GLY A 61 -38.63 3.99 -53.02
C GLY A 61 -38.26 2.57 -52.49
N GLU A 62 -39.05 1.54 -52.83
CA GLU A 62 -38.80 0.10 -52.59
C GLU A 62 -38.86 -0.65 -53.96
N PRO A 63 -38.55 -1.98 -54.10
CA PRO A 63 -37.58 -2.87 -53.44
C PRO A 63 -36.79 -3.77 -54.45
N ARG A 64 -35.94 -4.72 -53.97
CA ARG A 64 -35.78 -6.15 -54.42
C ARG A 64 -34.36 -6.79 -54.54
N THR A 65 -34.10 -7.75 -53.63
CA THR A 65 -33.59 -9.14 -53.81
C THR A 65 -32.22 -9.53 -54.43
N VAL A 66 -31.41 -10.21 -53.60
CA VAL A 66 -30.82 -11.58 -53.79
C VAL A 66 -29.54 -11.79 -54.65
N LEU A 67 -28.39 -12.08 -54.01
CA LEU A 67 -27.60 -13.34 -54.15
C LEU A 67 -26.30 -13.41 -53.29
N ALA A 68 -25.97 -14.63 -52.83
CA ALA A 68 -24.66 -15.26 -52.54
C ALA A 68 -23.51 -14.59 -51.70
N SER A 69 -22.79 -15.45 -50.99
CA SER A 69 -21.48 -15.23 -50.28
C SER A 69 -20.28 -15.54 -51.21
N PRO A 70 -18.99 -15.56 -50.77
CA PRO A 70 -18.36 -15.15 -49.49
C PRO A 70 -17.07 -14.29 -49.62
N ALA A 71 -16.56 -13.68 -48.52
CA ALA A 71 -15.12 -13.43 -48.25
C ALA A 71 -14.86 -12.72 -46.90
N LEU A 72 -13.65 -12.88 -46.34
CA LEU A 72 -12.99 -11.93 -45.43
C LEU A 72 -12.14 -10.94 -46.27
N PRO A 73 -11.94 -9.67 -45.86
CA PRO A 73 -10.72 -9.34 -45.11
C PRO A 73 -10.85 -8.16 -44.11
N ALA A 74 -9.71 -7.67 -43.60
CA ALA A 74 -9.58 -6.75 -42.47
C ALA A 74 -9.75 -5.24 -42.76
N SER A 75 -10.22 -4.50 -41.76
CA SER A 75 -9.82 -3.12 -41.37
C SER A 75 -10.45 -2.84 -39.99
N ALA A 76 -9.73 -2.39 -38.95
CA ALA A 76 -8.95 -1.16 -38.82
C ALA A 76 -9.82 0.11 -38.76
N SER A 77 -10.23 0.49 -37.55
CA SER A 77 -10.67 1.85 -37.20
C SER A 77 -10.00 2.25 -35.89
N SER A 78 -9.44 3.46 -35.84
CA SER A 78 -8.69 3.99 -34.70
C SER A 78 -9.61 4.71 -33.71
N PRO A 79 -9.38 4.60 -32.38
CA PRO A 79 -10.02 5.48 -31.41
C PRO A 79 -9.45 6.91 -31.55
N THR A 80 -10.32 7.91 -31.40
CA THR A 80 -9.91 9.33 -31.40
C THR A 80 -9.26 9.71 -30.08
N GLU A 81 -8.02 10.21 -30.13
CA GLU A 81 -7.30 10.66 -28.94
C GLU A 81 -7.90 11.96 -28.35
N SER A 82 -8.29 11.91 -27.08
CA SER A 82 -8.48 13.11 -26.26
C SER A 82 -7.12 13.63 -25.79
N SER A 83 -6.85 14.92 -25.97
CA SER A 83 -5.53 15.51 -25.69
C SER A 83 -5.10 15.35 -24.22
N GLN A 84 -4.17 14.43 -23.97
CA GLN A 84 -3.43 14.32 -22.72
C GLN A 84 -2.09 15.06 -22.85
N SER A 85 -1.60 15.66 -21.76
CA SER A 85 -0.25 16.24 -21.72
C SER A 85 0.79 15.12 -21.64
N SER A 86 1.31 14.68 -22.78
CA SER A 86 2.34 13.64 -22.83
C SER A 86 3.65 14.13 -22.22
N THR A 87 4.16 13.38 -21.23
CA THR A 87 5.55 13.51 -20.81
C THR A 87 6.46 13.20 -21.99
N PRO A 88 7.53 13.98 -22.23
CA PRO A 88 8.41 13.74 -23.36
C PRO A 88 9.17 12.42 -23.18
N ALA A 89 9.07 11.52 -24.16
CA ALA A 89 9.65 10.18 -24.09
C ALA A 89 11.17 10.20 -23.79
N PRO A 90 11.74 9.17 -23.12
CA PRO A 90 13.17 9.05 -22.87
C PRO A 90 14.00 9.09 -24.16
N VAL A 91 15.22 9.64 -24.08
CA VAL A 91 16.10 9.81 -25.24
C VAL A 91 17.35 8.95 -25.08
N LEU A 92 17.65 8.11 -26.07
CA LEU A 92 18.91 7.37 -26.12
C LEU A 92 20.08 8.36 -26.32
N LEU A 93 20.93 8.50 -25.30
CA LEU A 93 22.14 9.35 -25.36
C LEU A 93 23.30 8.63 -26.02
N SER A 94 23.48 7.34 -25.72
CA SER A 94 24.58 6.53 -26.24
C SER A 94 24.28 5.05 -26.20
N THR A 95 24.99 4.29 -27.04
CA THR A 95 25.10 2.82 -26.96
C THR A 95 26.58 2.48 -26.86
N LEU A 96 26.98 1.91 -25.72
CA LEU A 96 28.33 1.45 -25.45
C LEU A 96 28.41 -0.03 -25.85
N SER A 97 29.40 -0.41 -26.65
CA SER A 97 29.66 -1.81 -26.97
C SER A 97 30.58 -2.42 -25.92
N ALA A 98 30.33 -3.68 -25.53
CA ALA A 98 31.39 -4.54 -25.02
C ALA A 98 32.49 -4.66 -26.10
N SER A 99 33.77 -4.69 -25.72
CA SER A 99 34.88 -4.70 -26.71
C SER A 99 35.16 -6.10 -27.30
N ASP A 100 34.53 -7.13 -26.75
CA ASP A 100 34.57 -8.53 -27.18
C ASP A 100 33.31 -8.96 -27.96
N GLY A 101 32.22 -8.18 -27.89
CA GLY A 101 30.92 -8.55 -28.44
C GLY A 101 30.12 -9.51 -27.55
N GLU A 102 30.49 -9.64 -26.27
CA GLU A 102 29.76 -10.46 -25.29
C GLU A 102 28.59 -9.71 -24.65
N SER A 103 27.57 -10.45 -24.21
CA SER A 103 26.37 -9.89 -23.56
C SER A 103 26.70 -9.23 -22.20
N ILE A 104 26.09 -8.07 -21.94
CA ILE A 104 26.20 -7.35 -20.66
C ILE A 104 25.11 -7.86 -19.72
N LEU A 105 25.52 -8.64 -18.71
CA LEU A 105 24.61 -9.36 -17.82
C LEU A 105 24.20 -8.52 -16.60
N CYS A 106 25.12 -7.73 -16.06
CA CYS A 106 24.93 -6.89 -14.86
C CYS A 106 25.63 -5.53 -15.02
N ILE A 107 25.14 -4.51 -14.32
CA ILE A 107 25.67 -3.13 -14.34
C ILE A 107 25.87 -2.64 -12.90
N ALA A 108 26.85 -1.76 -12.69
CA ALA A 108 26.99 -0.95 -11.47
C ALA A 108 27.49 0.47 -11.83
N VAL A 109 27.03 1.52 -11.13
CA VAL A 109 27.43 2.92 -11.40
C VAL A 109 28.01 3.61 -10.16
N GLU A 110 29.21 4.19 -10.32
CA GLU A 110 29.82 5.11 -9.34
C GLU A 110 29.57 6.56 -9.78
N ALA A 111 28.71 7.27 -9.06
CA ALA A 111 28.49 8.70 -9.28
C ALA A 111 29.72 9.53 -8.87
N GLY A 112 30.03 10.57 -9.65
CA GLY A 112 31.17 11.46 -9.37
C GLY A 112 30.90 12.41 -8.20
N GLU A 113 31.91 12.65 -7.37
CA GLU A 113 31.81 13.57 -6.23
C GLU A 113 31.92 15.02 -6.70
N VAL A 114 30.87 15.81 -6.46
CA VAL A 114 30.85 17.27 -6.63
C VAL A 114 30.96 17.91 -5.25
N ASP A 115 32.01 18.70 -5.01
CA ASP A 115 32.26 19.36 -3.71
C ASP A 115 31.08 20.26 -3.30
N ALA A 116 30.27 19.78 -2.34
CA ALA A 116 29.21 20.56 -1.70
C ALA A 116 29.78 21.50 -0.61
N GLY A 117 30.76 22.32 -0.99
CA GLY A 117 31.66 23.04 -0.07
C GLY A 117 31.58 24.57 -0.12
N SER A 118 30.73 25.14 0.74
CA SER A 118 30.87 26.45 1.43
C SER A 118 31.38 27.71 0.69
N GLY A 119 30.66 28.83 0.80
CA GLY A 119 31.27 30.17 0.85
C GLY A 119 30.60 31.30 0.05
N THR A 120 29.75 32.07 0.73
CA THR A 120 29.41 33.51 0.52
C THR A 120 29.58 34.17 -0.88
N PRO A 121 28.52 34.81 -1.44
CA PRO A 121 28.63 35.57 -2.68
C PRO A 121 29.43 36.87 -2.49
N ALA A 122 30.69 36.87 -2.91
CA ALA A 122 31.49 38.09 -3.03
C ALA A 122 31.02 38.92 -4.24
N LYS A 123 30.80 40.23 -4.04
CA LYS A 123 30.57 41.19 -5.15
C LYS A 123 31.89 41.53 -5.83
N GLY A 124 31.92 41.65 -7.14
CA GLY A 124 33.01 42.37 -7.82
C GLY A 124 33.19 42.10 -9.31
N GLU A 125 33.07 43.18 -10.10
CA GLU A 125 33.83 43.50 -11.32
C GLU A 125 33.65 42.67 -12.60
N GLU A 126 33.41 43.40 -13.69
CA GLU A 126 33.46 42.91 -15.08
C GLU A 126 34.92 42.92 -15.59
N GLY A 127 35.33 41.89 -16.33
CA GLY A 127 36.66 41.80 -16.94
C GLY A 127 36.65 41.01 -18.25
N LYS A 128 37.39 41.49 -19.25
CA LYS A 128 37.46 40.89 -20.59
C LYS A 128 38.65 39.95 -20.77
N ASP A 129 38.46 39.02 -21.72
CA ASP A 129 39.49 38.29 -22.48
C ASP A 129 40.44 37.35 -21.70
N GLY A 130 41.04 36.39 -22.42
CA GLY A 130 42.19 35.62 -21.94
C GLY A 130 41.95 34.12 -21.72
N ASN A 131 42.06 33.36 -22.82
CA ASN A 131 42.27 31.91 -22.88
C ASN A 131 43.00 31.31 -21.64
N ARG A 132 42.32 30.43 -20.88
CA ARG A 132 42.95 29.55 -19.87
C ARG A 132 42.38 28.15 -19.93
N SER A 133 43.27 27.17 -20.06
CA SER A 133 42.97 25.75 -19.85
C SER A 133 42.51 25.52 -18.41
N ARG A 134 41.31 24.93 -18.25
CA ARG A 134 40.83 24.48 -16.94
C ARG A 134 41.61 23.24 -16.52
N ALA A 135 42.52 23.40 -15.58
CA ALA A 135 43.00 22.26 -14.80
C ALA A 135 41.82 21.65 -14.03
N ARG A 136 41.49 20.36 -14.27
CA ARG A 136 40.60 19.60 -13.39
C ARG A 136 41.22 19.61 -11.99
N LYS A 137 40.51 20.16 -11.00
CA LYS A 137 40.77 19.86 -9.59
C LYS A 137 40.34 18.42 -9.30
N ASN A 138 40.83 17.85 -8.20
CA ASN A 138 40.66 16.44 -7.83
C ASN A 138 39.21 16.07 -7.40
N GLY A 139 38.22 16.26 -8.26
CA GLY A 139 36.93 15.59 -8.13
C GLY A 139 37.05 14.11 -8.52
N ARG A 140 36.24 13.25 -7.93
CA ARG A 140 36.22 11.81 -8.19
C ARG A 140 35.49 11.54 -9.52
N GLU A 141 36.22 11.12 -10.56
CA GLU A 141 35.65 10.84 -11.88
C GLU A 141 34.69 9.64 -11.81
N GLY A 142 33.40 9.88 -12.09
CA GLY A 142 32.35 8.85 -12.05
C GLY A 142 32.51 7.79 -13.14
N ARG A 143 32.02 6.58 -12.88
CA ARG A 143 32.30 5.37 -13.69
C ARG A 143 31.05 4.50 -13.87
N VAL A 144 30.96 3.85 -15.02
CA VAL A 144 29.97 2.81 -15.33
C VAL A 144 30.72 1.48 -15.47
N TYR A 145 30.23 0.45 -14.80
CA TYR A 145 30.78 -0.91 -14.85
C TYR A 145 29.75 -1.85 -15.49
N GLY A 146 30.18 -2.67 -16.45
CA GLY A 146 29.34 -3.69 -17.09
C GLY A 146 30.03 -5.04 -17.07
N GLY A 147 29.39 -6.03 -16.44
CA GLY A 147 29.89 -7.41 -16.35
C GLY A 147 29.48 -8.21 -17.59
N SER A 148 30.44 -8.84 -18.26
CA SER A 148 30.20 -9.61 -19.48
C SER A 148 30.01 -11.11 -19.21
N GLN A 149 29.33 -11.77 -20.15
CA GLN A 149 29.22 -13.23 -20.21
C GLN A 149 30.58 -13.94 -20.30
N GLY A 150 31.62 -13.25 -20.80
CA GLY A 150 32.99 -13.77 -20.89
C GLY A 150 33.79 -13.72 -19.58
N GLY A 151 33.27 -13.12 -18.50
CA GLY A 151 33.96 -13.03 -17.19
C GLY A 151 34.76 -11.74 -16.96
N ASP A 152 34.66 -10.77 -17.87
CA ASP A 152 35.36 -9.48 -17.74
C ASP A 152 34.41 -8.34 -17.36
N ILE A 153 34.95 -7.29 -16.75
CA ILE A 153 34.21 -6.08 -16.36
C ILE A 153 34.71 -4.91 -17.20
N HIS A 154 33.87 -4.42 -18.10
CA HIS A 154 34.15 -3.22 -18.88
C HIS A 154 33.90 -1.98 -18.02
N VAL A 155 34.82 -1.01 -18.05
CA VAL A 155 34.76 0.22 -17.27
C VAL A 155 34.70 1.42 -18.21
N TRP A 156 33.59 2.16 -18.21
CA TRP A 156 33.42 3.41 -18.96
C TRP A 156 33.43 4.62 -18.03
N ASP A 157 33.79 5.76 -18.58
CA ASP A 157 33.65 7.07 -17.95
C ASP A 157 32.18 7.51 -17.92
N LEU A 158 31.68 8.04 -16.79
CA LEU A 158 30.29 8.49 -16.70
C LEU A 158 30.04 9.85 -17.39
N GLU A 159 31.04 10.73 -17.50
CA GLU A 159 30.90 12.03 -18.18
C GLU A 159 31.10 11.92 -19.70
N THR A 160 32.11 11.17 -20.15
CA THR A 160 32.48 11.06 -21.58
C THR A 160 31.96 9.81 -22.26
N LEU A 161 31.43 8.83 -21.52
CA LEU A 161 30.92 7.55 -22.02
C LEU A 161 31.95 6.73 -22.82
N SER A 162 33.24 7.06 -22.69
CA SER A 162 34.35 6.36 -23.33
C SER A 162 34.86 5.21 -22.46
N LEU A 163 35.21 4.08 -23.07
CA LEU A 163 35.85 2.95 -22.38
C LEU A 163 37.19 3.42 -21.77
N ARG A 164 37.36 3.23 -20.46
CA ARG A 164 38.56 3.58 -19.69
C ARG A 164 39.44 2.35 -19.42
N ALA A 165 38.84 1.20 -19.14
CA ALA A 165 39.55 -0.03 -18.78
C ALA A 165 38.67 -1.29 -18.98
N ARG A 166 39.31 -2.46 -18.83
CA ARG A 166 38.70 -3.78 -18.75
C ARG A 166 39.35 -4.50 -17.57
N LEU A 167 38.58 -4.87 -16.56
CA LEU A 167 39.04 -5.69 -15.44
C LEU A 167 38.88 -7.15 -15.84
N THR A 168 39.93 -7.94 -15.67
CA THR A 168 39.93 -9.35 -16.07
C THR A 168 40.25 -10.24 -14.88
N GLY A 169 39.71 -11.46 -14.85
CA GLY A 169 40.11 -12.47 -13.89
C GLY A 169 39.04 -13.41 -13.37
N HIS A 170 37.74 -13.22 -13.65
CA HIS A 170 36.77 -14.29 -13.42
C HIS A 170 36.89 -15.36 -14.51
N GLU A 171 36.72 -16.63 -14.14
CA GLU A 171 36.79 -17.77 -15.08
C GLU A 171 35.40 -18.13 -15.67
N GLY A 172 34.40 -17.31 -15.39
CA GLY A 172 33.03 -17.45 -15.88
C GLY A 172 32.28 -16.13 -15.82
N ALA A 173 31.11 -16.09 -16.47
CA ALA A 173 30.23 -14.93 -16.57
C ALA A 173 30.12 -14.11 -15.27
N VAL A 174 30.22 -12.78 -15.36
CA VAL A 174 29.98 -11.88 -14.22
C VAL A 174 28.46 -11.68 -14.10
N LEU A 175 27.87 -12.12 -12.98
CA LEU A 175 26.43 -12.24 -12.79
C LEU A 175 25.84 -11.11 -11.96
N ALA A 176 26.62 -10.54 -11.04
CA ALA A 176 26.22 -9.38 -10.25
C ALA A 176 27.40 -8.43 -9.98
N LEU A 177 27.09 -7.13 -9.93
CA LEU A 177 28.01 -6.06 -9.58
C LEU A 177 27.36 -5.14 -8.52
N GLN A 178 28.17 -4.57 -7.63
CA GLN A 178 27.72 -3.55 -6.68
C GLN A 178 28.85 -2.57 -6.35
N VAL A 179 28.57 -1.25 -6.42
CA VAL A 179 29.50 -0.22 -5.90
C VAL A 179 29.23 0.00 -4.41
N VAL A 180 30.30 0.17 -3.62
CA VAL A 180 30.26 0.66 -2.24
C VAL A 180 31.12 1.94 -2.16
N PRO A 181 30.55 3.12 -2.49
CA PRO A 181 31.32 4.36 -2.69
C PRO A 181 32.13 4.79 -1.46
N ALA A 182 31.62 4.52 -0.26
CA ALA A 182 32.22 4.86 1.03
C ALA A 182 33.61 4.23 1.28
N PHE A 183 33.90 3.09 0.64
CA PHE A 183 35.22 2.43 0.70
C PHE A 183 35.96 2.47 -0.65
N GLY A 184 35.31 2.98 -1.71
CA GLY A 184 35.83 2.93 -3.07
C GLY A 184 35.95 1.49 -3.58
N TRP A 185 34.92 0.68 -3.35
CA TRP A 185 34.88 -0.72 -3.79
C TRP A 185 33.88 -0.94 -4.91
N LEU A 186 34.27 -1.71 -5.91
CA LEU A 186 33.38 -2.48 -6.77
C LEU A 186 33.43 -3.94 -6.30
N ILE A 187 32.29 -4.57 -6.06
CA ILE A 187 32.18 -5.98 -5.74
C ILE A 187 31.58 -6.69 -6.96
N SER A 188 32.15 -7.82 -7.37
CA SER A 188 31.72 -8.63 -8.52
C SER A 188 31.58 -10.11 -8.17
N ALA A 189 30.49 -10.74 -8.61
CA ALA A 189 30.19 -12.16 -8.40
C ALA A 189 29.97 -12.88 -9.74
N SER A 190 30.20 -14.20 -9.79
CA SER A 190 30.34 -14.94 -11.04
C SER A 190 29.95 -16.43 -10.97
N GLY A 191 29.73 -17.02 -12.15
CA GLY A 191 29.65 -18.47 -12.37
C GLY A 191 31.00 -19.24 -12.32
N ASP A 192 32.07 -18.56 -11.89
CA ASP A 192 33.28 -19.21 -11.34
C ASP A 192 33.17 -19.56 -9.84
N GLY A 193 32.07 -19.16 -9.18
CA GLY A 193 31.83 -19.44 -7.76
C GLY A 193 32.62 -18.54 -6.80
N THR A 194 33.26 -17.47 -7.30
CA THR A 194 34.03 -16.53 -6.48
C THR A 194 33.41 -15.13 -6.45
N VAL A 195 33.79 -14.35 -5.43
CA VAL A 195 33.57 -12.90 -5.41
C VAL A 195 34.92 -12.19 -5.48
N ARG A 196 35.01 -11.12 -6.28
CA ARG A 196 36.17 -10.23 -6.35
C ARG A 196 35.80 -8.83 -5.91
N VAL A 197 36.72 -8.13 -5.24
CA VAL A 197 36.54 -6.76 -4.79
C VAL A 197 37.67 -5.89 -5.34
N TRP A 198 37.33 -4.82 -6.03
CA TRP A 198 38.25 -3.96 -6.78
C TRP A 198 38.24 -2.53 -6.22
N ASP A 199 39.40 -1.87 -6.16
CA ASP A 199 39.50 -0.44 -5.81
C ASP A 199 38.99 0.40 -6.99
N THR A 200 37.90 1.17 -6.80
CA THR A 200 37.23 1.88 -7.90
C THR A 200 38.08 2.98 -8.54
N ARG A 201 39.13 3.45 -7.87
CA ARG A 201 40.01 4.52 -8.34
C ARG A 201 41.16 3.95 -9.19
N THR A 202 41.92 3.01 -8.64
CA THR A 202 43.10 2.37 -9.24
C THR A 202 42.78 1.19 -10.14
N LEU A 203 41.58 0.63 -10.03
CA LEU A 203 41.10 -0.55 -10.75
C LEU A 203 41.91 -1.84 -10.46
N SER A 204 42.59 -1.89 -9.30
CA SER A 204 43.32 -3.06 -8.82
C SER A 204 42.42 -3.98 -7.98
N LEU A 205 42.68 -5.29 -8.05
CA LEU A 205 42.02 -6.30 -7.21
C LEU A 205 42.51 -6.18 -5.76
N LEU A 206 41.59 -5.98 -4.81
CA LEU A 206 41.86 -5.90 -3.37
C LEU A 206 41.66 -7.25 -2.69
N TYR A 207 40.51 -7.88 -2.92
CA TYR A 207 40.12 -9.14 -2.28
C TYR A 207 39.65 -10.16 -3.32
N LEU A 208 40.07 -11.41 -3.16
CA LEU A 208 39.52 -12.58 -3.84
C LEU A 208 38.86 -13.46 -2.77
N ILE A 209 37.57 -13.75 -2.92
CA ILE A 209 36.78 -14.47 -1.93
C ILE A 209 36.35 -15.80 -2.52
N HIS A 210 36.87 -16.88 -1.94
CA HIS A 210 36.60 -18.25 -2.34
C HIS A 210 35.34 -18.80 -1.65
N PRO A 211 34.63 -19.75 -2.31
CA PRO A 211 33.47 -20.42 -1.73
C PRO A 211 33.87 -21.32 -0.54
N PRO A 212 32.92 -21.67 0.33
CA PRO A 212 33.16 -22.58 1.46
C PRO A 212 33.40 -24.04 0.99
N HIS A 213 32.87 -24.40 -0.19
CA HIS A 213 33.02 -25.71 -0.82
C HIS A 213 32.73 -25.63 -2.33
N ASP A 214 33.28 -26.57 -3.11
CA ASP A 214 33.19 -26.64 -4.58
C ASP A 214 31.75 -26.67 -5.14
N ASN A 215 30.77 -27.08 -4.33
CA ASN A 215 29.40 -27.36 -4.77
C ASN A 215 28.42 -26.16 -4.77
N ILE A 216 28.86 -24.91 -4.52
CA ILE A 216 27.92 -23.78 -4.42
C ILE A 216 27.21 -23.41 -5.74
N GLY A 217 27.81 -23.80 -6.88
CA GLY A 217 27.40 -23.36 -8.21
C GLY A 217 27.64 -21.87 -8.46
N ASP A 218 26.80 -21.26 -9.30
CA ASP A 218 26.90 -19.85 -9.66
C ASP A 218 26.51 -18.93 -8.46
N ILE A 219 27.25 -17.84 -8.24
CA ILE A 219 26.82 -16.77 -7.33
C ILE A 219 26.02 -15.75 -8.15
N LEU A 220 24.70 -15.74 -7.93
CA LEU A 220 23.73 -15.04 -8.77
C LEU A 220 23.46 -13.60 -8.33
N SER A 221 23.60 -13.31 -7.03
CA SER A 221 23.30 -11.99 -6.46
C SER A 221 24.17 -11.64 -5.26
N ILE A 222 24.33 -10.34 -4.99
CA ILE A 222 25.11 -9.82 -3.86
C ILE A 222 24.44 -8.61 -3.21
N ALA A 223 24.67 -8.41 -1.91
CA ALA A 223 24.19 -7.24 -1.18
C ALA A 223 25.11 -6.86 -0.02
N TRP A 224 25.63 -5.63 -0.05
CA TRP A 224 26.41 -5.02 1.02
C TRP A 224 25.53 -4.36 2.10
N VAL A 225 25.77 -4.72 3.37
CA VAL A 225 25.15 -4.11 4.56
C VAL A 225 26.23 -3.44 5.42
N PRO A 226 26.25 -2.09 5.52
CA PRO A 226 27.13 -1.36 6.45
C PRO A 226 27.01 -1.85 7.90
N SER A 227 28.11 -1.84 8.67
CA SER A 227 28.11 -2.39 10.05
C SER A 227 27.29 -1.58 11.06
N GLU A 228 26.89 -0.35 10.71
CA GLU A 228 25.92 0.49 11.43
C GLU A 228 24.45 0.07 11.23
N LEU A 229 24.16 -0.79 10.23
CA LEU A 229 22.83 -1.35 9.95
C LEU A 229 22.66 -2.80 10.41
N LEU A 230 23.67 -3.38 11.09
CA LEU A 230 23.59 -4.72 11.68
C LEU A 230 23.00 -4.64 13.09
N ASP A 231 21.91 -5.37 13.33
CA ASP A 231 21.31 -5.48 14.67
C ASP A 231 22.30 -6.15 15.66
N GLU A 232 22.41 -5.63 16.88
CA GLU A 232 23.20 -6.29 17.93
C GLU A 232 22.49 -7.57 18.41
N ASP A 233 23.26 -8.63 18.63
CA ASP A 233 22.72 -9.96 18.94
C ASP A 233 22.62 -10.19 20.45
N GLU A 234 21.45 -9.87 21.01
CA GLU A 234 21.11 -10.10 22.43
C GLU A 234 21.26 -11.58 22.87
N HIS A 235 21.19 -12.54 21.94
CA HIS A 235 21.25 -13.97 22.25
C HIS A 235 22.68 -14.57 22.15
N ALA A 236 23.63 -13.89 21.51
CA ALA A 236 25.04 -14.32 21.43
C ALA A 236 25.64 -14.63 22.81
N GLY A 237 25.27 -13.84 23.82
CA GLY A 237 25.76 -13.96 25.19
C GLY A 237 25.36 -15.24 25.94
N HIS A 238 24.47 -16.07 25.39
CA HIS A 238 24.11 -17.38 25.96
C HIS A 238 24.69 -18.58 25.19
N ARG A 239 25.10 -18.42 23.93
CA ARG A 239 25.72 -19.50 23.13
C ARG A 239 27.24 -19.62 23.34
N ARG A 240 27.92 -18.57 23.81
CA ARG A 240 29.36 -18.59 24.09
C ARG A 240 29.62 -18.84 25.58
N GLY A 241 30.39 -19.90 25.88
CA GLY A 241 30.71 -20.28 27.25
C GLY A 241 31.63 -19.28 27.95
N ARG A 242 31.06 -18.45 28.84
CA ARG A 242 31.70 -17.68 29.92
C ARG A 242 33.18 -17.30 29.70
N GLU A 243 33.46 -16.45 28.72
CA GLU A 243 34.78 -15.84 28.57
C GLU A 243 35.11 -14.88 29.73
N VAL A 244 36.41 -14.69 29.98
CA VAL A 244 36.91 -13.84 31.07
C VAL A 244 36.80 -12.36 30.69
N PRO A 245 36.30 -11.47 31.57
CA PRO A 245 36.24 -10.04 31.27
C PRO A 245 37.65 -9.44 31.18
N GLY A 246 38.10 -9.11 29.97
CA GLY A 246 39.40 -8.48 29.73
C GLY A 246 39.79 -8.23 28.27
N THR A 247 39.30 -9.02 27.30
CA THR A 247 39.85 -9.01 25.92
C THR A 247 38.79 -9.02 24.80
N SER A 248 37.72 -8.22 24.91
CA SER A 248 36.65 -8.12 23.89
C SER A 248 36.86 -6.99 22.87
N GLY A 249 38.12 -6.74 22.46
CA GLY A 249 38.51 -5.70 21.51
C GLY A 249 38.42 -6.10 20.03
N ARG A 250 37.43 -6.90 19.61
CA ARG A 250 37.21 -7.17 18.18
C ARG A 250 36.82 -5.85 17.49
N ARG A 251 37.67 -5.35 16.59
CA ARG A 251 37.34 -4.22 15.70
C ARG A 251 36.05 -4.54 14.95
N ARG A 252 35.04 -3.67 14.99
CA ARG A 252 33.87 -3.77 14.10
C ARG A 252 34.37 -3.68 12.65
N GLY A 253 33.87 -4.57 11.78
CA GLY A 253 34.20 -4.55 10.34
C GLY A 253 33.61 -3.31 9.64
N THR A 254 34.02 -3.07 8.40
CA THR A 254 33.44 -1.97 7.58
C THR A 254 31.97 -2.24 7.23
N GLY A 255 31.58 -3.51 7.19
CA GLY A 255 30.25 -4.01 6.91
C GLY A 255 30.33 -5.49 6.50
N ARG A 256 29.19 -6.01 6.07
CA ARG A 256 29.01 -7.40 5.68
C ARG A 256 28.55 -7.50 4.24
N LEU A 257 29.20 -8.34 3.46
CA LEU A 257 28.71 -8.77 2.16
C LEU A 257 27.85 -10.01 2.34
N TYR A 258 26.66 -10.01 1.74
CA TYR A 258 25.83 -11.19 1.52
C TYR A 258 25.89 -11.62 0.05
N ALA A 259 25.83 -12.93 -0.21
CA ALA A 259 25.82 -13.54 -1.53
C ALA A 259 24.67 -14.57 -1.63
N GLY A 260 23.95 -14.56 -2.75
CA GLY A 260 22.85 -15.48 -3.07
C GLY A 260 23.30 -16.50 -4.11
N CYS A 261 23.15 -17.78 -3.81
CA CYS A 261 23.81 -18.86 -4.54
C CYS A 261 22.83 -19.79 -5.29
N GLN A 262 23.35 -20.50 -6.28
CA GLN A 262 22.64 -21.54 -7.03
C GLN A 262 22.30 -22.75 -6.15
N ASP A 263 23.12 -23.07 -5.15
CA ASP A 263 22.86 -24.13 -4.16
C ASP A 263 21.70 -23.83 -3.17
N THR A 264 20.94 -22.76 -3.39
CA THR A 264 19.83 -22.25 -2.57
C THR A 264 20.24 -21.62 -1.21
N SER A 265 21.54 -21.47 -0.95
CA SER A 265 22.03 -20.80 0.25
C SER A 265 22.10 -19.27 0.12
N ILE A 266 22.15 -18.60 1.27
CA ILE A 266 22.67 -17.24 1.41
C ILE A 266 23.92 -17.31 2.28
N GLN A 267 25.04 -16.76 1.79
CA GLN A 267 26.36 -16.81 2.44
C GLN A 267 26.80 -15.39 2.80
N TRP A 268 27.65 -15.22 3.83
CA TRP A 268 28.15 -13.88 4.20
C TRP A 268 29.57 -13.83 4.71
N ILE A 269 30.19 -12.64 4.57
CA ILE A 269 31.54 -12.35 5.05
C ILE A 269 31.66 -10.88 5.48
N ASP A 270 32.32 -10.65 6.62
CA ASP A 270 32.70 -9.31 7.07
C ASP A 270 34.02 -8.90 6.40
N LEU A 271 34.01 -7.81 5.62
CA LEU A 271 35.22 -7.35 4.93
C LEU A 271 36.11 -6.49 5.84
N PRO A 272 37.44 -6.61 5.74
CA PRO A 272 38.36 -5.75 6.48
C PRO A 272 38.48 -4.36 5.80
N PRO A 273 38.76 -3.29 6.58
CA PRO A 273 39.10 -1.98 6.01
C PRO A 273 40.35 -2.08 5.13
N THR A 274 40.42 -1.24 4.09
CA THR A 274 41.50 -1.29 3.09
C THR A 274 42.89 -1.14 3.70
N PRO A 275 43.87 -1.95 3.29
CA PRO A 275 45.25 -1.76 3.71
C PRO A 275 45.82 -0.51 3.03
N HIS A 276 45.98 0.57 3.79
CA HIS A 276 46.71 1.75 3.30
C HIS A 276 48.16 1.35 2.96
N PRO A 277 48.69 1.66 1.76
CA PRO A 277 50.09 1.47 1.46
C PRO A 277 50.92 2.41 2.35
N SER A 278 51.76 1.83 3.20
CA SER A 278 52.60 2.58 4.14
C SER A 278 53.61 3.46 3.38
N THR A 279 53.60 4.77 3.66
CA THR A 279 54.60 5.71 3.13
C THR A 279 55.99 5.32 3.66
N ALA A 280 56.83 4.76 2.79
CA ALA A 280 58.17 4.33 3.14
C ALA A 280 59.11 5.53 3.34
N ASN A 281 59.11 6.07 4.55
CA ASN A 281 60.16 6.93 5.09
C ASN A 281 60.06 7.00 6.62
N ASP A 282 60.74 6.08 7.30
CA ASP A 282 61.54 6.47 8.46
C ASP A 282 62.63 5.42 8.69
N SER A 283 63.86 5.87 8.96
CA SER A 283 65.02 4.99 9.13
C SER A 283 65.69 5.23 10.48
N SER A 284 65.59 4.24 11.36
CA SER A 284 66.40 4.14 12.58
C SER A 284 66.77 2.68 12.84
N ALA A 285 67.95 2.45 13.40
CA ALA A 285 68.59 1.14 13.42
C ALA A 285 68.86 0.64 14.85
N SER A 286 68.83 -0.69 15.04
CA SER A 286 69.51 -1.36 16.15
C SER A 286 69.97 -2.77 15.74
N HIS A 287 71.00 -3.27 16.42
CA HIS A 287 71.94 -4.29 15.94
C HIS A 287 71.43 -5.77 15.96
N PRO A 288 72.13 -6.70 15.26
CA PRO A 288 71.65 -8.07 15.04
C PRO A 288 72.33 -9.16 15.92
N SER A 289 71.82 -10.40 15.78
CA SER A 289 72.49 -11.69 16.10
C SER A 289 72.57 -12.11 17.59
N PRO A 290 72.72 -13.41 17.92
CA PRO A 290 73.14 -14.52 17.05
C PRO A 290 72.26 -15.78 16.94
N VAL A 291 72.60 -16.56 15.92
CA VAL A 291 72.18 -17.93 15.56
C VAL A 291 72.38 -18.95 16.69
N GLN A 292 71.44 -19.92 16.81
CA GLN A 292 71.77 -21.30 17.15
C GLN A 292 70.75 -22.30 16.55
N SER A 293 71.20 -23.53 16.29
CA SER A 293 70.46 -24.64 15.68
C SER A 293 71.13 -25.98 16.06
N PRO A 294 70.65 -27.15 15.63
CA PRO A 294 69.33 -27.72 15.94
C PRO A 294 69.45 -29.11 16.61
N HIS A 295 68.52 -29.50 17.49
CA HIS A 295 68.49 -30.86 18.05
C HIS A 295 67.10 -31.51 18.11
N HIS A 296 66.98 -32.61 17.37
CA HIS A 296 66.08 -33.75 17.54
C HIS A 296 66.96 -35.00 17.82
N PRO A 297 66.40 -36.19 18.15
CA PRO A 297 65.04 -36.51 18.59
C PRO A 297 65.03 -37.31 19.92
N HIS A 298 63.86 -37.76 20.37
CA HIS A 298 63.72 -39.16 20.78
C HIS A 298 62.28 -39.65 20.56
N SER A 299 62.15 -40.85 20.01
CA SER A 299 60.88 -41.54 19.71
C SER A 299 60.56 -42.60 20.77
N HIS A 300 59.28 -42.96 20.91
CA HIS A 300 58.70 -44.26 20.49
C HIS A 300 57.16 -44.12 20.63
N ALA A 301 56.32 -44.44 19.63
CA ALA A 301 56.12 -45.70 18.89
C ALA A 301 55.45 -46.79 19.77
N SER A 302 54.53 -47.62 19.28
CA SER A 302 54.00 -47.87 17.92
C SER A 302 52.45 -48.07 17.98
N SER A 303 51.64 -48.60 17.05
CA SER A 303 51.75 -49.42 15.81
C SER A 303 50.29 -49.65 15.30
N HIS A 304 49.91 -50.02 14.06
CA HIS A 304 50.46 -50.12 12.68
C HIS A 304 49.21 -50.36 11.77
N SER A 305 48.92 -49.71 10.63
CA SER A 305 49.60 -49.58 9.30
C SER A 305 49.40 -50.79 8.35
N TYR A 306 49.45 -50.72 7.00
CA TYR A 306 49.60 -49.64 5.99
C TYR A 306 48.41 -49.72 4.97
N PHE A 307 48.39 -49.73 3.62
CA PHE A 307 49.29 -49.68 2.42
C PHE A 307 48.39 -49.29 1.20
N SER A 308 48.83 -48.78 0.02
CA SER A 308 50.06 -48.10 -0.41
C SER A 308 49.90 -47.42 -1.81
N SER A 309 50.50 -46.22 -1.97
CA SER A 309 51.18 -45.67 -3.18
C SER A 309 50.61 -45.73 -4.62
N SER A 310 50.33 -44.52 -5.15
CA SER A 310 50.78 -43.99 -6.48
C SER A 310 50.11 -44.44 -7.80
N PRO A 311 50.18 -43.65 -8.91
CA PRO A 311 50.68 -42.27 -9.09
C PRO A 311 49.67 -41.28 -9.76
N LEU A 312 50.17 -40.07 -10.06
CA LEU A 312 49.55 -38.97 -10.82
C LEU A 312 48.73 -39.34 -12.08
N SER A 313 47.63 -38.63 -12.28
CA SER A 313 47.15 -38.24 -13.63
C SER A 313 46.62 -36.81 -13.62
N HIS A 314 47.10 -35.94 -14.51
CA HIS A 314 46.47 -34.65 -14.75
C HIS A 314 45.19 -34.85 -15.56
N SER A 315 44.04 -34.45 -15.01
CA SER A 315 42.84 -34.25 -15.83
C SER A 315 43.03 -32.99 -16.69
N PRO A 316 42.64 -33.00 -17.98
CA PRO A 316 42.69 -31.81 -18.80
C PRO A 316 41.64 -30.78 -18.32
N PRO A 317 41.84 -29.47 -18.59
CA PRO A 317 40.86 -28.46 -18.27
C PRO A 317 39.54 -28.74 -19.01
N ILE A 318 38.46 -28.87 -18.26
CA ILE A 318 37.11 -28.97 -18.83
C ILE A 318 36.71 -27.57 -19.29
N TYR A 319 36.83 -27.31 -20.60
CA TYR A 319 36.18 -26.16 -21.22
C TYR A 319 34.66 -26.28 -21.00
N LYS A 320 34.12 -25.52 -20.02
CA LYS A 320 32.67 -25.29 -19.92
C LYS A 320 32.21 -24.72 -21.26
N ALA A 321 31.24 -25.36 -21.90
CA ALA A 321 30.57 -24.80 -23.08
C ALA A 321 29.80 -23.52 -22.66
N PRO A 322 29.58 -22.54 -23.56
CA PRO A 322 28.88 -21.31 -23.20
C PRO A 322 27.49 -21.59 -22.62
N ASN A 323 27.24 -21.08 -21.40
CA ASN A 323 26.00 -21.32 -20.66
C ASN A 323 24.79 -20.75 -21.40
N LYS A 324 23.83 -21.62 -21.75
CA LYS A 324 22.53 -21.25 -22.34
C LYS A 324 21.53 -20.75 -21.29
N PHE A 325 21.94 -19.76 -20.49
CA PHE A 325 21.17 -19.32 -19.32
C PHE A 325 19.85 -18.61 -19.70
N PHE A 326 19.79 -17.99 -20.88
CA PHE A 326 18.67 -17.12 -21.30
C PHE A 326 17.91 -17.58 -22.56
N ASP A 327 18.20 -18.76 -23.12
CA ASP A 327 17.41 -19.36 -24.23
C ASP A 327 16.07 -19.90 -23.67
N SER A 328 14.95 -19.17 -23.84
CA SER A 328 13.67 -19.54 -23.24
C SER A 328 13.02 -20.77 -23.88
N ILE A 329 12.78 -21.82 -23.08
CA ILE A 329 12.06 -23.03 -23.51
C ILE A 329 10.57 -22.72 -23.70
N SER A 330 10.03 -23.03 -24.87
CA SER A 330 8.65 -22.72 -25.25
C SER A 330 7.61 -23.44 -24.36
N GLN A 331 6.43 -22.85 -24.21
CA GLN A 331 5.28 -23.52 -23.56
C GLN A 331 4.90 -24.84 -24.26
N ALA A 332 5.12 -24.97 -25.57
CA ALA A 332 4.87 -26.23 -26.28
C ALA A 332 5.80 -27.35 -25.79
N ASP A 333 7.07 -27.03 -25.52
CA ASP A 333 8.06 -27.98 -25.04
C ASP A 333 7.92 -28.29 -23.54
N LYS A 334 7.52 -27.30 -22.71
CA LYS A 334 7.11 -27.51 -21.30
C LYS A 334 5.97 -28.56 -21.23
N ASN A 335 4.98 -28.46 -22.11
CA ASN A 335 3.89 -29.44 -22.21
C ASN A 335 4.36 -30.81 -22.76
N ARG A 336 5.35 -30.83 -23.66
CA ARG A 336 5.94 -32.07 -24.19
C ARG A 336 6.73 -32.84 -23.12
N ALA A 337 7.42 -32.14 -22.22
CA ALA A 337 8.12 -32.74 -21.08
C ALA A 337 7.14 -33.37 -20.07
N ARG A 338 6.00 -32.71 -19.77
CA ARG A 338 4.95 -33.25 -18.89
C ARG A 338 4.29 -34.53 -19.41
N ALA A 339 4.39 -34.85 -20.70
CA ALA A 339 3.74 -36.01 -21.32
C ALA A 339 4.54 -37.33 -21.23
N LEU A 340 5.80 -37.32 -20.80
CA LEU A 340 6.71 -38.49 -20.85
C LEU A 340 7.11 -39.04 -19.47
N GLY A 341 6.29 -38.80 -18.45
CA GLY A 341 6.50 -39.28 -17.07
C GLY A 341 6.15 -40.74 -16.77
N SER A 342 6.11 -41.66 -17.76
CA SER A 342 5.75 -43.06 -17.49
C SER A 342 6.24 -44.08 -18.54
N ARG A 343 7.40 -44.69 -18.30
CA ARG A 343 7.64 -46.16 -18.37
C ARG A 343 9.07 -46.53 -17.92
N ARG A 344 9.23 -47.68 -17.26
CA ARG A 344 10.54 -48.34 -17.06
C ARG A 344 10.87 -49.18 -18.30
N GLY A 345 12.16 -49.29 -18.66
CA GLY A 345 12.62 -50.24 -19.67
C GLY A 345 14.12 -50.16 -19.94
N SER A 346 14.76 -51.32 -19.96
CA SER A 346 16.11 -51.63 -20.47
C SER A 346 16.71 -50.65 -21.50
N GLY A 347 17.97 -50.27 -21.30
CA GLY A 347 18.78 -49.64 -22.36
C GLY A 347 19.42 -50.67 -23.28
N ASP A 348 20.02 -50.18 -24.37
CA ASP A 348 21.07 -50.89 -25.11
C ASP A 348 22.01 -49.86 -25.79
N SER A 349 23.17 -50.31 -26.27
CA SER A 349 24.20 -49.45 -26.86
C SER A 349 24.10 -49.38 -28.39
N LEU A 350 24.48 -48.25 -29.01
CA LEU A 350 25.11 -48.26 -30.34
C LEU A 350 25.77 -46.92 -30.72
N ASN A 351 26.92 -47.03 -31.40
CA ASN A 351 27.64 -45.91 -32.02
C ASN A 351 27.08 -45.56 -33.41
N THR A 352 27.50 -44.41 -33.96
CA THR A 352 28.41 -44.25 -35.13
C THR A 352 27.99 -43.06 -36.02
N LEU A 353 28.98 -42.45 -36.73
CA LEU A 353 28.84 -41.42 -37.78
C LEU A 353 28.42 -40.02 -37.28
N GLY A 354 29.21 -38.95 -37.42
CA GLY A 354 30.55 -38.81 -37.99
C GLY A 354 30.57 -38.30 -39.44
N LYS A 355 30.73 -36.98 -39.61
CA LYS A 355 31.21 -36.30 -40.83
C LYS A 355 31.87 -34.97 -40.47
N SER A 356 32.62 -34.39 -41.41
CA SER A 356 33.67 -33.40 -41.15
C SER A 356 33.60 -32.21 -42.13
N LEU A 357 34.54 -31.26 -41.99
CA LEU A 357 34.81 -30.06 -42.81
C LEU A 357 33.92 -28.84 -42.47
N LYS A 358 34.42 -27.59 -42.44
CA LYS A 358 35.79 -27.10 -42.72
C LYS A 358 36.05 -25.72 -42.10
N ASP A 359 37.31 -25.38 -41.86
CA ASP A 359 37.76 -24.07 -41.39
C ASP A 359 37.65 -22.94 -42.43
N SER A 360 37.38 -21.73 -41.94
CA SER A 360 37.78 -20.48 -42.59
C SER A 360 37.89 -19.31 -41.59
N ARG A 361 39.12 -18.96 -41.18
CA ARG A 361 39.41 -17.74 -40.40
C ARG A 361 39.53 -16.51 -41.33
N PRO A 362 38.85 -15.38 -41.05
CA PRO A 362 39.29 -14.06 -41.48
C PRO A 362 40.52 -13.61 -40.69
N ALA A 363 41.26 -12.61 -41.20
CA ALA A 363 42.43 -12.05 -40.53
C ALA A 363 42.10 -10.85 -39.64
N THR A 364 42.84 -10.68 -38.55
CA THR A 364 42.75 -9.54 -37.62
C THR A 364 43.49 -8.30 -38.15
N PRO A 365 42.88 -7.10 -38.16
CA PRO A 365 43.61 -5.84 -38.21
C PRO A 365 44.38 -5.59 -36.90
N ASN A 366 45.39 -4.72 -36.93
CA ASN A 366 46.11 -4.32 -35.72
C ASN A 366 45.24 -3.43 -34.82
N GLU A 367 45.10 -3.78 -33.54
CA GLU A 367 44.72 -2.81 -32.51
C GLU A 367 45.97 -2.21 -31.86
N SER A 368 45.93 -0.91 -31.61
CA SER A 368 46.97 -0.17 -30.89
C SER A 368 46.34 0.96 -30.08
N GLY A 369 46.12 0.75 -28.77
CA GLY A 369 45.55 1.81 -27.93
C GLY A 369 44.76 1.40 -26.68
N ALA A 370 44.95 0.20 -26.11
CA ALA A 370 44.36 -0.17 -24.82
C ALA A 370 45.47 -0.55 -23.83
N GLY A 371 45.55 0.15 -22.69
CA GLY A 371 46.58 -0.11 -21.67
C GLY A 371 46.14 -1.19 -20.69
N GLN A 372 46.87 -2.31 -20.64
CA GLN A 372 46.70 -3.33 -19.60
C GLN A 372 47.16 -2.78 -18.24
N ALA A 373 46.23 -2.63 -17.30
CA ALA A 373 46.49 -2.10 -15.96
C ALA A 373 47.05 -3.16 -15.00
N ASN A 374 48.14 -3.84 -15.37
CA ASN A 374 48.82 -4.86 -14.55
C ASN A 374 49.62 -4.23 -13.40
N GLY A 375 48.93 -3.59 -12.46
CA GLY A 375 49.49 -3.13 -11.18
C GLY A 375 49.55 -4.25 -10.17
N ALA A 376 50.67 -4.99 -10.11
CA ALA A 376 50.83 -6.18 -9.29
C ALA A 376 50.99 -5.88 -7.77
N GLY A 377 49.88 -5.54 -7.12
CA GLY A 377 49.69 -5.82 -5.69
C GLY A 377 49.16 -7.25 -5.51
N GLN A 378 49.63 -7.98 -4.50
CA GLN A 378 49.08 -9.30 -4.18
C GLN A 378 47.72 -9.11 -3.49
N ALA A 379 46.64 -9.52 -4.15
CA ALA A 379 45.30 -9.46 -3.59
C ALA A 379 45.18 -10.34 -2.33
N VAL A 380 44.34 -9.92 -1.39
CA VAL A 380 44.11 -10.66 -0.15
C VAL A 380 43.05 -11.73 -0.39
N GLU A 381 43.47 -12.99 -0.36
CA GLU A 381 42.58 -14.14 -0.42
C GLU A 381 41.79 -14.29 0.89
N LEU A 382 40.48 -14.49 0.74
CA LEU A 382 39.50 -14.70 1.80
C LEU A 382 38.63 -15.92 1.44
N GLN A 383 37.91 -16.47 2.41
CA GLN A 383 36.94 -17.54 2.18
C GLN A 383 35.69 -17.33 3.03
N PHE A 384 34.51 -17.58 2.45
CA PHE A 384 33.28 -17.70 3.24
C PHE A 384 33.44 -18.80 4.29
N GLN A 385 33.16 -18.49 5.56
CA GLN A 385 33.30 -19.45 6.66
C GLN A 385 32.08 -20.37 6.72
N ALA A 386 32.26 -21.63 7.15
CA ALA A 386 31.19 -22.62 7.18
C ALA A 386 30.03 -22.25 8.12
N GLU A 387 30.31 -21.48 9.19
CA GLU A 387 29.28 -20.93 10.08
C GLU A 387 28.51 -19.74 9.50
N CYS A 388 29.00 -19.12 8.41
CA CYS A 388 28.43 -17.90 7.81
C CYS A 388 27.53 -18.23 6.60
N ILE A 389 26.71 -19.26 6.74
CA ILE A 389 25.85 -19.81 5.68
C ILE A 389 24.46 -20.08 6.26
N THR A 390 23.41 -19.59 5.59
CA THR A 390 22.04 -20.07 5.75
C THR A 390 21.78 -21.10 4.64
N PRO A 391 21.95 -22.41 4.88
CA PRO A 391 21.64 -23.45 3.89
C PRO A 391 20.12 -23.55 3.71
N PHE A 392 19.68 -23.82 2.48
CA PHE A 392 18.25 -23.87 2.13
C PHE A 392 17.50 -22.59 2.55
N ALA A 393 18.12 -21.43 2.33
CA ALA A 393 17.48 -20.13 2.55
C ALA A 393 16.21 -19.99 1.71
N HIS A 394 16.20 -20.63 0.53
CA HIS A 394 15.04 -20.85 -0.33
C HIS A 394 14.99 -22.32 -0.79
N PHE A 395 13.91 -22.71 -1.47
CA PHE A 395 13.82 -24.00 -2.19
C PHE A 395 14.16 -23.90 -3.70
N GLY A 396 14.71 -22.76 -4.12
CA GLY A 396 15.16 -22.50 -5.49
C GLY A 396 16.35 -21.52 -5.48
N TYR A 397 16.91 -21.25 -6.65
CA TYR A 397 18.07 -20.36 -6.80
C TYR A 397 17.79 -18.95 -6.25
N VAL A 398 18.77 -18.32 -5.61
CA VAL A 398 18.61 -16.96 -5.04
C VAL A 398 19.00 -15.90 -6.08
N TYR A 399 18.08 -15.62 -6.99
CA TYR A 399 18.31 -14.75 -8.15
C TYR A 399 18.63 -13.29 -7.81
N CYS A 400 18.07 -12.77 -6.72
CA CYS A 400 18.22 -11.36 -6.37
C CYS A 400 18.28 -11.15 -4.85
N LEU A 401 19.18 -10.24 -4.42
CA LEU A 401 19.31 -9.75 -3.06
C LEU A 401 19.18 -8.22 -3.06
N LEU A 402 18.51 -7.67 -2.05
CA LEU A 402 18.32 -6.22 -1.91
C LEU A 402 18.26 -5.81 -0.44
N VAL A 403 18.92 -4.72 -0.09
CA VAL A 403 18.81 -4.09 1.25
C VAL A 403 17.75 -3.01 1.20
N GLY A 404 16.83 -3.01 2.16
CA GLY A 404 15.78 -2.00 2.29
C GLY A 404 15.38 -1.78 3.75
N LYS A 405 14.16 -1.27 3.96
CA LYS A 405 13.62 -0.99 5.31
C LYS A 405 12.24 -1.58 5.52
N SER A 406 12.03 -2.11 6.73
CA SER A 406 10.74 -2.57 7.25
C SER A 406 10.61 -2.03 8.67
N ASN A 407 9.55 -1.25 8.94
CA ASN A 407 9.34 -0.52 10.20
C ASN A 407 10.63 0.15 10.70
N ASP A 408 11.29 0.86 9.77
CA ASP A 408 12.55 1.61 9.92
C ASP A 408 13.81 0.81 10.24
N ARG A 409 13.70 -0.50 10.51
CA ARG A 409 14.87 -1.39 10.62
C ARG A 409 15.41 -1.73 9.23
N SER A 410 16.72 -1.92 9.14
CA SER A 410 17.33 -2.50 7.94
C SER A 410 16.91 -3.96 7.79
N VAL A 411 16.51 -4.33 6.58
CA VAL A 411 16.19 -5.71 6.22
C VAL A 411 16.93 -6.09 4.95
N LEU A 412 17.46 -7.31 4.93
CA LEU A 412 17.89 -7.96 3.69
C LEU A 412 16.67 -8.69 3.10
N MET A 413 16.46 -8.57 1.80
CA MET A 413 15.41 -9.26 1.06
C MET A 413 16.04 -10.15 -0.01
N SER A 414 15.50 -11.35 -0.19
CA SER A 414 15.94 -12.31 -1.20
C SER A 414 14.75 -12.78 -2.04
N GLY A 415 14.87 -12.70 -3.37
CA GLY A 415 13.92 -13.25 -4.33
C GLY A 415 14.48 -14.51 -4.98
N SER A 416 13.60 -15.49 -5.24
CA SER A 416 14.02 -16.83 -5.66
C SER A 416 13.10 -17.49 -6.68
N GLY A 417 13.65 -18.55 -7.30
CA GLY A 417 12.90 -19.56 -8.04
C GLY A 417 11.90 -20.39 -7.21
N ASP A 418 11.84 -20.24 -5.89
CA ASP A 418 10.75 -20.79 -5.05
C ASP A 418 9.51 -19.88 -4.96
N GLU A 419 9.35 -18.97 -5.92
CA GLU A 419 8.19 -18.07 -6.10
C GLU A 419 7.99 -17.05 -4.96
N SER A 420 8.88 -17.04 -3.96
CA SER A 420 8.77 -16.22 -2.75
C SER A 420 9.84 -15.12 -2.65
N VAL A 421 9.50 -14.06 -1.90
CA VAL A 421 10.49 -13.13 -1.35
C VAL A 421 10.62 -13.36 0.15
N LYS A 422 11.83 -13.52 0.68
CA LYS A 422 12.06 -13.65 2.12
C LYS A 422 12.70 -12.39 2.67
N LEU A 423 12.26 -11.96 3.85
CA LEU A 423 12.82 -10.86 4.62
C LEU A 423 13.67 -11.43 5.75
N TRP A 424 14.86 -10.88 5.93
CA TRP A 424 15.84 -11.30 6.92
C TRP A 424 16.35 -10.11 7.74
N ARG A 425 16.67 -10.37 9.00
CA ARG A 425 17.27 -9.44 9.96
C ARG A 425 18.79 -9.70 9.99
N PRO A 426 19.61 -8.86 9.34
CA PRO A 426 21.06 -9.02 9.39
C PRO A 426 21.55 -8.59 10.78
N THR A 427 22.13 -9.51 11.53
CA THR A 427 22.70 -9.22 12.86
C THR A 427 24.22 -9.28 12.84
N THR A 428 24.86 -8.79 13.90
CA THR A 428 26.31 -8.92 14.09
C THR A 428 26.83 -10.37 14.05
N SER A 429 25.99 -11.38 14.35
CA SER A 429 26.37 -12.80 14.34
C SER A 429 25.86 -13.61 13.14
N ASP A 430 24.61 -13.37 12.73
CA ASP A 430 23.72 -14.36 12.11
C ASP A 430 22.67 -13.68 11.20
N LEU A 431 22.03 -14.42 10.31
CA LEU A 431 21.01 -13.94 9.37
C LEU A 431 19.64 -14.56 9.68
N LEU A 432 18.82 -13.85 10.46
CA LEU A 432 17.60 -14.41 11.05
C LEU A 432 16.36 -14.11 10.20
N PRO A 433 15.48 -15.09 9.89
CA PRO A 433 14.27 -14.86 9.11
C PRO A 433 13.25 -13.98 9.86
N ILE A 434 12.61 -13.06 9.13
CA ILE A 434 11.52 -12.20 9.60
C ILE A 434 10.17 -12.67 9.04
N ALA A 435 10.10 -12.82 7.72
CA ALA A 435 8.87 -13.11 7.00
C ALA A 435 9.14 -13.79 5.64
N THR A 436 8.13 -14.46 5.09
CA THR A 436 8.07 -14.86 3.68
C THR A 436 6.86 -14.20 3.04
N LEU A 437 7.08 -13.49 1.94
CA LEU A 437 6.06 -12.92 1.07
C LEU A 437 5.81 -13.91 -0.07
N SER A 438 4.60 -14.44 -0.16
CA SER A 438 4.18 -15.43 -1.16
C SER A 438 2.76 -15.12 -1.63
N SER A 439 2.51 -15.25 -2.93
CA SER A 439 1.17 -15.02 -3.49
C SER A 439 0.22 -16.18 -3.20
N THR A 440 -1.06 -15.88 -2.97
CA THR A 440 -2.15 -16.84 -3.01
C THR A 440 -2.92 -16.68 -4.31
N GLY A 441 -2.60 -17.47 -5.34
CA GLY A 441 -3.27 -17.42 -6.65
C GLY A 441 -2.61 -18.35 -7.67
N GLU A 442 -3.24 -18.54 -8.83
CA GLU A 442 -2.78 -19.48 -9.86
C GLU A 442 -1.53 -18.99 -10.63
N ASP A 443 -1.26 -17.67 -10.61
CA ASP A 443 -0.06 -17.05 -11.19
C ASP A 443 1.07 -16.94 -10.15
N CYS A 444 1.67 -18.07 -9.77
CA CYS A 444 2.91 -18.08 -8.97
C CYS A 444 4.09 -18.47 -9.87
N ASP A 445 5.13 -17.63 -9.84
CA ASP A 445 6.24 -17.62 -10.79
C ASP A 445 7.50 -17.09 -10.09
N ALA A 446 8.69 -17.52 -10.55
CA ALA A 446 9.99 -17.17 -9.96
C ALA A 446 10.18 -15.65 -9.80
N VAL A 447 10.74 -15.20 -8.67
CA VAL A 447 11.15 -13.80 -8.46
C VAL A 447 12.56 -13.60 -9.02
N LEU A 448 12.67 -12.75 -10.03
CA LEU A 448 13.91 -12.54 -10.80
C LEU A 448 14.58 -11.20 -10.47
N ALA A 449 13.79 -10.17 -10.12
CA ALA A 449 14.28 -8.83 -9.80
C ALA A 449 13.60 -8.25 -8.55
N LEU A 450 14.33 -7.44 -7.79
CA LEU A 450 13.79 -6.62 -6.69
C LEU A 450 14.21 -5.16 -6.87
N ALA A 451 13.32 -4.23 -6.55
CA ALA A 451 13.65 -2.82 -6.31
C ALA A 451 12.81 -2.28 -5.14
N THR A 452 13.26 -1.23 -4.47
CA THR A 452 12.53 -0.62 -3.34
C THR A 452 12.44 0.88 -3.44
N LYS A 453 11.34 1.43 -2.92
CA LYS A 453 11.22 2.85 -2.58
C LYS A 453 10.58 3.00 -1.21
N ASP A 454 11.25 3.71 -0.31
CA ASP A 454 10.83 3.85 1.09
C ASP A 454 10.55 2.48 1.73
N ASN A 455 9.30 2.19 2.11
CA ASN A 455 8.89 0.89 2.67
C ASN A 455 8.10 0.03 1.65
N THR A 456 8.11 0.40 0.37
CA THR A 456 7.47 -0.33 -0.73
C THR A 456 8.51 -1.14 -1.51
N LEU A 457 8.24 -2.43 -1.70
CA LEU A 457 9.03 -3.37 -2.48
C LEU A 457 8.33 -3.67 -3.81
N PHE A 458 9.11 -3.70 -4.89
CA PHE A 458 8.70 -4.13 -6.22
C PHE A 458 9.42 -5.44 -6.53
N ALA A 459 8.66 -6.53 -6.67
CA ALA A 459 9.17 -7.84 -7.04
C ALA A 459 8.80 -8.16 -8.49
N GLY A 460 9.80 -8.27 -9.36
CA GLY A 460 9.65 -8.64 -10.77
C GLY A 460 9.70 -10.16 -10.92
N HIS A 461 8.71 -10.72 -11.61
CA HIS A 461 8.55 -12.17 -11.76
C HIS A 461 8.79 -12.64 -13.20
N GLN A 462 9.05 -13.94 -13.33
CA GLN A 462 8.71 -14.71 -14.54
C GLN A 462 7.23 -14.48 -14.92
N GLY A 463 6.90 -14.60 -16.21
CA GLY A 463 5.55 -14.32 -16.72
C GLY A 463 5.19 -12.84 -16.86
N GLY A 464 6.11 -11.92 -16.53
CA GLY A 464 5.97 -10.48 -16.84
C GLY A 464 5.24 -9.62 -15.81
N VAL A 465 4.98 -10.19 -14.62
CA VAL A 465 4.30 -9.55 -13.50
C VAL A 465 5.28 -8.76 -12.63
N VAL A 466 4.85 -7.61 -12.09
CA VAL A 466 5.51 -6.94 -10.94
C VAL A 466 4.55 -6.85 -9.77
N ARG A 467 4.87 -7.54 -8.67
CA ARG A 467 4.10 -7.46 -7.43
C ARG A 467 4.63 -6.32 -6.56
N VAL A 468 3.74 -5.42 -6.19
CA VAL A 468 4.00 -4.32 -5.27
C VAL A 468 3.64 -4.79 -3.87
N TRP A 469 4.63 -4.87 -2.99
CA TRP A 469 4.48 -5.27 -1.58
C TRP A 469 4.78 -4.09 -0.67
N ASP A 470 4.13 -4.04 0.48
CA ASP A 470 4.50 -3.12 1.56
C ASP A 470 5.22 -3.89 2.66
N LEU A 471 6.40 -3.39 3.04
CA LEU A 471 7.31 -4.03 3.97
C LEU A 471 6.94 -3.78 5.44
N ASP A 472 6.07 -2.81 5.74
CA ASP A 472 5.62 -2.52 7.11
C ASP A 472 4.50 -3.47 7.56
N THR A 473 3.61 -3.83 6.63
CA THR A 473 2.42 -4.67 6.86
C THR A 473 2.51 -6.06 6.23
N LEU A 474 3.51 -6.30 5.38
CA LEU A 474 3.78 -7.58 4.70
C LEU A 474 2.66 -8.01 3.72
N THR A 475 1.85 -7.07 3.23
CA THR A 475 0.74 -7.33 2.28
C THR A 475 1.11 -7.01 0.84
N CYS A 476 0.66 -7.84 -0.10
CA CYS A 476 0.66 -7.52 -1.54
C CYS A 476 -0.36 -6.42 -1.80
N VAL A 477 0.12 -5.24 -2.20
CA VAL A 477 -0.66 -4.01 -2.41
C VAL A 477 -1.27 -3.97 -3.82
N ARG A 478 -0.49 -4.38 -4.83
CA ARG A 478 -0.89 -4.32 -6.24
C ARG A 478 -0.15 -5.35 -7.07
N VAL A 479 -0.81 -5.86 -8.10
CA VAL A 479 -0.20 -6.71 -9.13
C VAL A 479 -0.19 -5.92 -10.44
N LEU A 480 0.97 -5.38 -10.81
CA LEU A 480 1.16 -4.76 -12.12
C LEU A 480 1.45 -5.87 -13.14
N ARG A 481 0.87 -5.76 -14.34
CA ARG A 481 1.25 -6.61 -15.49
C ARG A 481 1.90 -5.73 -16.57
N PRO A 482 3.15 -5.28 -16.37
CA PRO A 482 3.84 -4.47 -17.36
C PRO A 482 4.06 -5.23 -18.67
N HIS A 483 4.38 -6.53 -18.60
CA HIS A 483 4.77 -7.31 -19.78
C HIS A 483 4.09 -8.69 -19.80
N GLU A 484 4.18 -9.38 -20.93
CA GLU A 484 3.75 -10.77 -21.10
C GLU A 484 4.92 -11.76 -20.98
N HIS A 485 6.14 -11.25 -20.75
CA HIS A 485 7.40 -11.99 -20.66
C HIS A 485 8.21 -11.47 -19.46
N ASP A 486 9.10 -12.32 -18.95
CA ASP A 486 9.82 -12.18 -17.68
C ASP A 486 10.45 -10.81 -17.43
N VAL A 487 10.24 -10.27 -16.22
CA VAL A 487 10.87 -9.02 -15.76
C VAL A 487 12.21 -9.33 -15.11
N LEU A 488 13.30 -9.14 -15.86
CA LEU A 488 14.66 -9.45 -15.42
C LEU A 488 15.31 -8.34 -14.57
N ALA A 489 14.89 -7.08 -14.73
CA ALA A 489 15.47 -5.98 -13.96
C ALA A 489 14.44 -4.89 -13.62
N LEU A 490 14.59 -4.32 -12.43
CA LEU A 490 13.78 -3.22 -11.89
C LEU A 490 14.69 -2.10 -11.39
N SER A 491 14.31 -0.86 -11.70
CA SER A 491 14.99 0.35 -11.21
C SER A 491 13.97 1.41 -10.80
N VAL A 492 14.27 2.23 -9.80
CA VAL A 492 13.38 3.30 -9.32
C VAL A 492 14.13 4.62 -9.20
N LEU A 493 13.62 5.68 -9.84
CA LEU A 493 14.17 7.03 -9.76
C LEU A 493 13.05 8.07 -9.56
N SER A 494 13.28 9.06 -8.69
CA SER A 494 12.30 10.12 -8.34
C SER A 494 10.92 9.53 -8.00
N SER A 495 9.93 9.64 -8.89
CA SER A 495 8.56 9.09 -8.75
C SER A 495 8.27 7.88 -9.65
N SER A 496 9.23 7.38 -10.43
CA SER A 496 8.96 6.41 -11.50
C SER A 496 9.71 5.09 -11.33
N LEU A 497 9.03 3.99 -11.66
CA LEU A 497 9.54 2.62 -11.70
C LEU A 497 9.78 2.19 -13.15
N TYR A 498 10.95 1.64 -13.41
CA TYR A 498 11.39 1.14 -14.72
C TYR A 498 11.45 -0.38 -14.70
N ALA A 499 10.60 -1.04 -15.49
CA ALA A 499 10.53 -2.50 -15.61
C ALA A 499 11.08 -2.97 -16.96
N SER A 500 12.24 -3.62 -16.90
CA SER A 500 13.00 -4.16 -18.04
C SER A 500 12.63 -5.63 -18.30
N CYS A 501 12.46 -6.00 -19.57
CA CYS A 501 11.82 -7.25 -19.96
C CYS A 501 12.67 -8.14 -20.87
N ALA A 502 12.40 -9.45 -20.81
CA ALA A 502 12.98 -10.45 -21.69
C ALA A 502 12.69 -10.22 -23.20
N ASN A 503 11.67 -9.44 -23.55
CA ASN A 503 11.35 -9.09 -24.94
C ASN A 503 12.08 -7.84 -25.47
N GLY A 504 13.00 -7.27 -24.70
CA GLY A 504 13.74 -6.05 -25.07
C GLY A 504 13.08 -4.73 -24.67
N TRP A 505 11.83 -4.74 -24.20
CA TRP A 505 11.11 -3.53 -23.82
C TRP A 505 11.40 -3.06 -22.40
N ILE A 506 11.32 -1.74 -22.22
CA ILE A 506 11.37 -1.04 -20.94
C ILE A 506 10.02 -0.32 -20.78
N LYS A 507 9.45 -0.37 -19.58
CA LYS A 507 8.19 0.32 -19.24
C LYS A 507 8.33 1.15 -17.97
N GLN A 508 7.95 2.41 -18.05
CA GLN A 508 7.97 3.40 -16.97
C GLN A 508 6.58 3.53 -16.35
N TRP A 509 6.49 3.42 -15.03
CA TRP A 509 5.25 3.57 -14.26
C TRP A 509 5.38 4.68 -13.22
N ASP A 510 4.39 5.56 -13.12
CA ASP A 510 4.26 6.52 -12.02
C ASP A 510 3.92 5.76 -10.74
N LEU A 511 4.77 5.88 -9.71
CA LEU A 511 4.57 5.24 -8.40
C LEU A 511 3.53 5.94 -7.52
N ARG A 512 2.99 7.10 -7.92
CA ARG A 512 1.86 7.74 -7.24
C ARG A 512 0.52 7.21 -7.75
N THR A 513 0.32 7.10 -9.06
CA THR A 513 -0.96 6.67 -9.66
C THR A 513 -0.98 5.22 -10.15
N PHE A 514 0.18 4.54 -10.17
CA PHE A 514 0.37 3.20 -10.75
C PHE A 514 -0.17 3.09 -12.19
N LYS A 515 0.12 4.11 -13.00
CA LYS A 515 -0.17 4.16 -14.43
C LYS A 515 1.12 4.05 -15.23
N LEU A 516 1.04 3.39 -16.39
CA LEU A 516 2.10 3.35 -17.39
C LEU A 516 2.25 4.76 -18.01
N GLU A 517 3.42 5.37 -17.85
CA GLU A 517 3.76 6.68 -18.42
C GLU A 517 4.38 6.54 -19.82
N ASN A 518 5.39 5.68 -19.95
CA ASN A 518 6.13 5.45 -21.19
C ASN A 518 6.40 3.95 -21.40
N ALA A 519 6.48 3.53 -22.66
CA ALA A 519 6.90 2.20 -23.07
C ALA A 519 7.76 2.31 -24.34
N TRP A 520 8.94 1.68 -24.35
CA TRP A 520 9.83 1.69 -25.51
C TRP A 520 10.65 0.41 -25.65
N GLU A 521 11.06 0.10 -26.88
CA GLU A 521 12.07 -0.93 -27.15
C GLU A 521 13.43 -0.41 -26.69
N GLY A 522 14.02 -1.05 -25.68
CA GLY A 522 15.34 -0.72 -25.18
C GLY A 522 16.44 -1.40 -25.98
N HIS A 523 16.35 -2.73 -26.08
CA HIS A 523 17.31 -3.59 -26.78
C HIS A 523 16.57 -4.48 -27.78
N LYS A 524 17.27 -4.97 -28.81
CA LYS A 524 16.69 -5.89 -29.83
C LYS A 524 16.46 -7.32 -29.33
N SER A 525 16.80 -7.56 -28.07
CA SER A 525 16.86 -8.84 -27.38
C SER A 525 16.70 -8.55 -25.89
N ILE A 526 16.74 -9.60 -25.07
CA ILE A 526 16.47 -9.56 -23.63
C ILE A 526 17.28 -8.44 -22.94
N VAL A 527 16.59 -7.59 -22.16
CA VAL A 527 17.23 -6.64 -21.25
C VAL A 527 17.53 -7.37 -19.95
N LEU A 528 18.79 -7.46 -19.59
CA LEU A 528 19.30 -8.29 -18.50
C LEU A 528 19.48 -7.52 -17.20
N SER A 529 19.91 -6.26 -17.30
CA SER A 529 20.18 -5.39 -16.16
C SER A 529 19.66 -3.98 -16.42
N SER A 530 19.23 -3.30 -15.36
CA SER A 530 18.96 -1.86 -15.38
C SER A 530 19.35 -1.20 -14.07
N GLU A 531 19.92 -0.01 -14.17
CA GLU A 531 20.35 0.82 -13.04
C GLU A 531 20.07 2.30 -13.34
N VAL A 532 19.89 3.12 -12.31
CA VAL A 532 19.61 4.55 -12.44
C VAL A 532 20.61 5.40 -11.65
N CYS A 533 21.01 6.53 -12.22
CA CYS A 533 21.82 7.53 -11.52
C CYS A 533 21.26 8.94 -11.74
N ARG A 534 21.57 9.86 -10.81
CA ARG A 534 21.30 11.30 -11.00
C ARG A 534 22.56 11.99 -11.48
N THR A 535 22.41 12.81 -12.51
CA THR A 535 23.45 13.71 -13.01
C THR A 535 23.06 15.16 -12.75
N GLY A 536 24.00 16.10 -12.84
CA GLY A 536 23.71 17.54 -12.75
C GLY A 536 22.86 18.11 -13.91
N ARG A 537 22.26 17.27 -14.76
CA ARG A 537 21.38 17.65 -15.87
C ARG A 537 20.04 16.91 -15.90
N GLY A 538 19.85 15.89 -15.06
CA GLY A 538 18.67 15.02 -15.07
C GLY A 538 18.98 13.60 -14.59
N GLY A 539 17.97 12.73 -14.60
CA GLY A 539 18.13 11.32 -14.33
C GLY A 539 18.63 10.56 -15.56
N TRP A 540 19.50 9.56 -15.37
CA TRP A 540 19.83 8.59 -16.42
C TRP A 540 19.39 7.19 -16.01
N LEU A 541 18.86 6.43 -16.97
CA LEU A 541 18.70 4.99 -16.90
C LEU A 541 19.80 4.34 -17.75
N LEU A 542 20.46 3.34 -17.21
CA LEU A 542 21.45 2.53 -17.91
C LEU A 542 20.88 1.11 -18.02
N THR A 543 20.91 0.52 -19.22
CA THR A 543 20.39 -0.84 -19.47
C THR A 543 21.39 -1.71 -20.19
N GLY A 544 21.54 -2.95 -19.74
CA GLY A 544 22.43 -3.96 -20.32
C GLY A 544 21.61 -5.05 -20.98
N GLY A 545 22.02 -5.49 -22.17
CA GLY A 545 21.24 -6.45 -22.94
C GLY A 545 22.05 -7.58 -23.56
N ASN A 546 21.32 -8.61 -23.97
CA ASN A 546 21.81 -9.74 -24.76
C ASN A 546 22.09 -9.38 -26.24
N ASP A 547 22.30 -8.09 -26.54
CA ASP A 547 22.71 -7.54 -27.84
C ASP A 547 24.12 -6.92 -27.78
N ALA A 548 24.95 -7.42 -26.85
CA ALA A 548 26.33 -6.99 -26.56
C ALA A 548 26.50 -5.49 -26.24
N SER A 549 25.41 -4.83 -25.82
CA SER A 549 25.41 -3.38 -25.62
C SER A 549 24.90 -2.94 -24.24
N LEU A 550 25.46 -1.83 -23.77
CA LEU A 550 24.95 -1.04 -22.65
C LEU A 550 24.40 0.27 -23.22
N LYS A 551 23.14 0.60 -22.92
CA LYS A 551 22.47 1.80 -23.43
C LYS A 551 22.24 2.80 -22.31
N VAL A 552 22.46 4.09 -22.60
CA VAL A 552 22.28 5.20 -21.66
C VAL A 552 21.12 6.05 -22.14
N TRP A 553 20.08 6.19 -21.32
CA TRP A 553 18.85 6.91 -21.63
C TRP A 553 18.71 8.14 -20.73
N ASP A 554 18.48 9.29 -21.35
CA ASP A 554 18.10 10.53 -20.67
C ASP A 554 16.66 10.42 -20.18
N LEU A 555 16.50 10.20 -18.88
CA LEU A 555 15.24 10.39 -18.17
C LEU A 555 15.09 11.88 -17.92
N ARG A 556 14.66 12.59 -18.98
CA ARG A 556 14.38 14.04 -18.98
C ARG A 556 13.20 14.39 -18.08
N SER A 557 13.40 14.24 -16.78
CA SER A 557 12.50 14.71 -15.74
C SER A 557 12.44 16.23 -15.80
N GLU A 558 11.24 16.80 -15.71
CA GLU A 558 11.07 18.17 -15.23
C GLU A 558 11.33 18.25 -13.71
N ASP A 559 12.44 17.69 -13.21
CA ASP A 559 12.84 17.74 -11.78
C ASP A 559 13.37 19.15 -11.40
N THR A 560 13.29 20.15 -12.29
CA THR A 560 13.21 21.57 -11.91
C THR A 560 11.82 21.95 -11.35
N LYS A 561 10.85 21.03 -11.44
CA LYS A 561 9.66 20.88 -10.60
C LYS A 561 9.86 19.76 -9.57
N ASP A 562 11.07 19.65 -9.01
CA ASP A 562 11.18 19.45 -7.57
C ASP A 562 10.48 20.65 -6.93
N SER A 563 9.15 20.53 -6.83
CA SER A 563 8.31 21.67 -6.51
C SER A 563 8.59 22.03 -5.06
N VAL A 564 9.14 23.22 -4.88
CA VAL A 564 8.61 24.15 -3.88
C VAL A 564 7.09 24.08 -3.99
N MET A 565 6.46 23.22 -3.17
CA MET A 565 5.01 23.12 -3.00
C MET A 565 4.52 24.55 -2.84
N PRO A 566 3.71 25.09 -3.78
CA PRO A 566 3.71 26.50 -4.15
C PRO A 566 3.71 27.38 -2.91
N ALA A 567 4.89 27.96 -2.64
CA ALA A 567 5.20 28.45 -1.30
C ALA A 567 4.23 29.56 -0.91
N ASP A 568 3.69 29.41 0.29
CA ASP A 568 2.62 30.25 0.85
C ASP A 568 1.24 30.11 0.14
N ARG A 569 0.54 29.00 0.42
CA ARG A 569 -0.94 28.94 0.33
C ARG A 569 -1.63 29.49 1.60
N GLY A 570 -1.07 30.48 2.28
CA GLY A 570 -1.69 31.23 3.40
C GLY A 570 -1.84 30.49 4.73
N PHE A 571 -1.74 29.16 4.76
CA PHE A 571 -1.90 28.34 5.98
C PHE A 571 -0.66 28.40 6.88
N GLN A 572 -0.55 29.48 7.66
CA GLN A 572 0.52 29.63 8.65
C GLN A 572 0.30 28.71 9.86
N GLY A 573 1.14 27.68 9.99
CA GLY A 573 1.19 26.80 11.16
C GLY A 573 1.29 25.32 10.83
N GLU A 574 2.04 24.58 11.66
CA GLU A 574 2.33 23.14 11.50
C GLU A 574 1.06 22.29 11.37
N LEU A 575 0.04 22.56 12.20
CA LEU A 575 -1.25 21.86 12.18
C LEU A 575 -1.98 22.03 10.84
N PHE A 576 -2.14 23.27 10.37
CA PHE A 576 -2.89 23.56 9.14
C PHE A 576 -2.13 23.10 7.88
N HIS A 577 -0.81 23.23 7.86
CA HIS A 577 0.03 22.68 6.79
C HIS A 577 -0.08 21.15 6.73
N THR A 578 -0.05 20.46 7.89
CA THR A 578 -0.22 19.00 7.96
C THR A 578 -1.62 18.58 7.51
N LEU A 579 -2.67 19.30 7.95
CA LEU A 579 -4.04 19.02 7.53
C LEU A 579 -4.24 19.24 6.03
N ALA A 580 -3.70 20.32 5.44
CA ALA A 580 -3.79 20.59 4.01
C ALA A 580 -3.22 19.44 3.16
N ASN A 581 -2.05 18.92 3.56
CA ASN A 581 -1.41 17.78 2.89
C ASN A 581 -2.18 16.46 3.13
N PHE A 582 -2.82 16.27 4.28
CA PHE A 582 -3.60 15.07 4.58
C PHE A 582 -4.96 15.03 3.87
N VAL A 583 -5.59 16.20 3.70
CA VAL A 583 -6.82 16.38 2.89
C VAL A 583 -6.54 16.11 1.41
N ALA A 584 -5.35 16.46 0.92
CA ALA A 584 -4.94 16.18 -0.47
C ALA A 584 -4.79 14.69 -0.82
N ILE A 585 -4.77 13.79 0.17
CA ILE A 585 -4.75 12.34 -0.04
C ILE A 585 -6.20 11.83 -0.05
N LYS A 586 -6.59 11.18 -1.14
CA LYS A 586 -7.98 10.73 -1.42
C LYS A 586 -8.30 9.42 -0.69
N THR A 587 -8.30 9.46 0.63
CA THR A 587 -8.52 8.32 1.53
C THR A 587 -9.97 7.81 1.51
N ILE A 588 -10.49 7.47 0.35
CA ILE A 588 -11.82 6.89 0.17
C ILE A 588 -11.71 5.37 0.37
N ALA A 589 -12.53 4.79 1.23
CA ALA A 589 -12.50 3.35 1.56
C ALA A 589 -13.14 2.47 0.47
N ASP A 590 -12.62 2.54 -0.77
CA ASP A 590 -13.04 1.71 -1.91
C ASP A 590 -11.85 0.99 -2.60
N ASP A 591 -12.17 0.07 -3.52
CA ASP A 591 -11.16 -0.73 -4.23
C ASP A 591 -10.20 0.07 -5.11
N ALA A 592 -10.64 1.22 -5.64
CA ALA A 592 -9.84 2.07 -6.52
C ALA A 592 -8.89 2.97 -5.72
N HIS A 593 -9.35 3.48 -4.58
CA HIS A 593 -8.64 4.40 -3.69
C HIS A 593 -7.92 3.70 -2.52
N ARG A 594 -7.92 2.36 -2.44
CA ARG A 594 -7.16 1.58 -1.44
C ARG A 594 -5.69 1.99 -1.31
N GLU A 595 -5.04 2.41 -2.41
CA GLU A 595 -3.67 2.95 -2.35
C GLU A 595 -3.61 4.38 -1.79
N ASP A 596 -4.55 5.26 -2.12
CA ASP A 596 -4.64 6.58 -1.48
C ASP A 596 -4.92 6.44 0.03
N CYS A 597 -5.78 5.51 0.45
CA CYS A 597 -5.96 5.13 1.84
C CYS A 597 -4.65 4.66 2.50
N ARG A 598 -3.88 3.82 1.81
CA ARG A 598 -2.56 3.36 2.27
C ARG A 598 -1.56 4.51 2.42
N GLN A 599 -1.48 5.39 1.43
CA GLN A 599 -0.63 6.58 1.48
C GLN A 599 -1.09 7.55 2.57
N GLY A 600 -2.40 7.61 2.86
CA GLY A 600 -2.97 8.34 4.00
C GLY A 600 -2.48 7.79 5.34
N ALA A 601 -2.54 6.48 5.55
CA ALA A 601 -2.00 5.83 6.75
C ALA A 601 -0.48 6.03 6.90
N LEU A 602 0.28 5.90 5.80
CA LEU A 602 1.73 6.12 5.79
C LEU A 602 2.09 7.61 5.97
N TYR A 603 1.28 8.54 5.47
CA TYR A 603 1.40 9.97 5.73
C TYR A 603 1.15 10.27 7.22
N LEU A 604 0.04 9.75 7.78
CA LEU A 604 -0.29 9.93 9.19
C LEU A 604 0.77 9.32 10.11
N LYS A 605 1.32 8.13 9.79
CA LYS A 605 2.48 7.55 10.49
C LYS A 605 3.69 8.49 10.47
N ARG A 606 4.02 9.10 9.33
CA ARG A 606 5.13 10.07 9.22
C ARG A 606 4.85 11.35 10.02
N ALA A 607 3.66 11.92 9.91
CA ALA A 607 3.25 13.13 10.63
C ALA A 607 3.27 12.95 12.15
N LEU A 608 2.63 11.89 12.68
CA LEU A 608 2.59 11.62 14.13
C LEU A 608 3.98 11.35 14.72
N ARG A 609 4.91 10.77 13.94
CA ARG A 609 6.31 10.58 14.37
C ARG A 609 7.12 11.87 14.33
N GLY A 610 6.88 12.75 13.36
CA GLY A 610 7.42 14.11 13.35
C GLY A 610 6.98 14.91 14.58
N LEU A 611 5.72 14.73 15.00
CA LEU A 611 5.16 15.26 16.24
C LEU A 611 5.69 14.57 17.52
N GLY A 612 6.52 13.53 17.39
CA GLY A 612 7.27 12.91 18.48
C GLY A 612 6.69 11.62 19.08
N ALA A 613 5.75 10.95 18.40
CA ALA A 613 5.13 9.70 18.85
C ALA A 613 5.84 8.41 18.37
N GLU A 614 5.62 7.31 19.10
CA GLU A 614 5.90 5.95 18.68
C GLU A 614 4.74 5.44 17.79
N THR A 615 4.91 5.37 16.46
CA THR A 615 3.81 5.00 15.54
C THR A 615 4.12 3.79 14.67
N VAL A 616 3.18 2.84 14.65
CA VAL A 616 3.20 1.62 13.84
C VAL A 616 1.94 1.51 12.97
N ILE A 617 2.01 0.73 11.89
CA ILE A 617 0.84 0.32 11.12
C ILE A 617 0.43 -1.08 11.60
N LEU A 618 -0.84 -1.26 11.92
CA LEU A 618 -1.45 -2.56 12.20
C LEU A 618 -2.17 -3.05 10.94
N PRO A 619 -1.99 -4.33 10.52
CA PRO A 619 -2.77 -4.89 9.43
C PRO A 619 -4.24 -5.04 9.87
N GLY A 620 -5.16 -4.60 9.00
CA GLY A 620 -6.60 -4.81 9.15
C GLY A 620 -7.03 -6.22 8.75
N ALA A 621 -8.31 -6.39 8.41
CA ALA A 621 -8.79 -7.59 7.73
C ALA A 621 -8.18 -7.72 6.31
N PRO A 622 -8.18 -8.92 5.69
CA PRO A 622 -7.80 -9.08 4.29
C PRO A 622 -8.56 -8.10 3.39
N GLU A 623 -7.86 -7.50 2.44
CA GLU A 623 -8.39 -6.51 1.49
C GLU A 623 -8.95 -5.21 2.12
N LYS A 624 -8.82 -5.02 3.44
CA LYS A 624 -9.22 -3.80 4.14
C LYS A 624 -8.04 -2.90 4.49
N ASN A 625 -8.35 -1.63 4.69
CA ASN A 625 -7.38 -0.60 5.03
C ASN A 625 -6.74 -0.87 6.42
N PRO A 626 -5.46 -0.49 6.61
CA PRO A 626 -4.77 -0.70 7.87
C PRO A 626 -5.24 0.27 8.98
N ILE A 627 -4.83 0.00 10.22
CA ILE A 627 -5.05 0.90 11.36
C ILE A 627 -3.72 1.53 11.75
N VAL A 628 -3.69 2.84 11.92
CA VAL A 628 -2.53 3.53 12.50
C VAL A 628 -2.64 3.45 14.02
N LEU A 629 -1.63 2.89 14.69
CA LEU A 629 -1.50 2.89 16.14
C LEU A 629 -0.33 3.81 16.51
N SER A 630 -0.59 4.89 17.26
CA SER A 630 0.40 5.87 17.68
C SER A 630 0.41 6.06 19.19
N THR A 631 1.58 6.21 19.82
CA THR A 631 1.71 6.44 21.25
C THR A 631 2.61 7.64 21.54
N PHE A 632 2.04 8.69 22.11
CA PHE A 632 2.79 9.78 22.73
C PHE A 632 3.02 9.44 24.20
N ARG A 633 4.29 9.28 24.60
CA ARG A 633 4.67 9.03 26.00
C ARG A 633 4.75 10.33 26.81
N ALA A 634 4.32 10.27 28.07
CA ALA A 634 4.62 11.30 29.05
C ALA A 634 6.14 11.48 29.25
N ASN A 635 6.60 12.72 29.45
CA ASN A 635 8.00 13.10 29.24
C ASN A 635 9.02 12.48 30.21
N ALA A 636 8.67 12.36 31.49
CA ALA A 636 9.62 11.89 32.50
C ALA A 636 9.94 10.39 32.36
N PRO A 637 11.11 9.90 32.83
CA PRO A 637 11.31 8.46 33.07
C PRO A 637 10.32 7.93 34.13
N PRO A 638 10.11 6.60 34.23
CA PRO A 638 9.38 6.03 35.36
C PRO A 638 10.02 6.47 36.69
N ARG A 639 9.20 6.96 37.63
CA ARG A 639 9.69 7.51 38.91
C ARG A 639 10.43 6.42 39.71
N PRO A 640 11.51 6.75 40.45
CA PRO A 640 12.52 5.78 40.87
C PRO A 640 12.03 4.64 41.79
N ASN A 641 10.91 4.81 42.50
CA ASN A 641 10.26 3.72 43.24
C ASN A 641 9.04 3.17 42.49
N ARG A 642 9.24 2.01 41.83
CA ARG A 642 8.19 1.20 41.16
C ARG A 642 7.06 0.75 42.10
N PHE A 643 7.26 0.83 43.41
CA PHE A 643 6.35 0.33 44.45
C PHE A 643 5.55 1.43 45.18
N GLU A 644 5.81 2.71 44.92
CA GLU A 644 5.18 3.83 45.66
C GLU A 644 4.52 4.89 44.75
N ALA A 645 4.93 5.01 43.49
CA ALA A 645 4.33 5.97 42.56
C ALA A 645 3.06 5.39 41.89
N PRO A 646 1.94 6.13 41.83
CA PRO A 646 0.75 5.69 41.10
C PRO A 646 1.05 5.54 39.60
N ARG A 647 0.32 4.63 38.94
CA ARG A 647 0.46 4.37 37.50
C ARG A 647 0.08 5.63 36.70
N ARG A 648 0.86 5.96 35.67
CA ARG A 648 0.47 7.01 34.71
C ARG A 648 -0.83 6.64 34.02
N LYS A 649 -1.71 7.62 33.86
CA LYS A 649 -2.93 7.46 33.09
C LYS A 649 -2.64 7.37 31.61
N ARG A 650 -3.44 6.57 30.91
CA ARG A 650 -3.42 6.35 29.49
C ARG A 650 -4.77 6.73 28.90
N VAL A 651 -4.78 7.80 28.12
CA VAL A 651 -5.92 8.15 27.28
C VAL A 651 -5.83 7.29 26.01
N LEU A 652 -6.93 6.64 25.63
CA LEU A 652 -7.10 6.12 24.29
C LEU A 652 -7.90 7.14 23.48
N PHE A 653 -7.31 7.73 22.44
CA PHE A 653 -8.05 8.49 21.44
C PHE A 653 -8.45 7.60 20.27
N TYR A 654 -9.69 7.72 19.81
CA TYR A 654 -10.19 7.09 18.60
C TYR A 654 -10.69 8.13 17.59
N GLY A 655 -10.37 7.88 16.32
CA GLY A 655 -10.90 8.55 15.14
C GLY A 655 -10.63 7.71 13.89
N HIS A 656 -10.77 8.30 12.70
CA HIS A 656 -10.49 7.63 11.44
C HIS A 656 -9.78 8.57 10.44
N TYR A 657 -9.25 8.00 9.38
CA TYR A 657 -8.60 8.74 8.29
C TYR A 657 -9.29 8.54 6.94
N ASP A 658 -10.17 7.55 6.79
CA ASP A 658 -11.02 7.41 5.62
C ASP A 658 -12.15 8.46 5.59
N VAL A 659 -12.65 8.73 4.39
CA VAL A 659 -13.62 9.80 4.08
C VAL A 659 -14.58 9.37 2.96
N VAL A 660 -15.84 9.80 2.98
CA VAL A 660 -16.77 9.49 1.87
C VAL A 660 -16.29 10.07 0.52
N PRO A 661 -16.67 9.42 -0.60
CA PRO A 661 -16.51 9.98 -1.93
C PRO A 661 -17.01 11.43 -2.08
N ALA A 662 -16.40 12.15 -3.02
CA ALA A 662 -16.85 13.47 -3.48
C ALA A 662 -17.44 13.37 -4.91
N SER A 663 -18.40 12.45 -5.09
CA SER A 663 -18.88 11.96 -6.41
C SER A 663 -19.60 12.97 -7.31
N ALA A 664 -19.81 14.21 -6.85
CA ALA A 664 -20.49 15.28 -7.57
C ALA A 664 -19.65 16.57 -7.55
N PRO A 665 -18.49 16.60 -8.24
CA PRO A 665 -17.54 17.72 -8.17
C PRO A 665 -18.14 19.05 -8.63
N ASP A 666 -19.08 19.04 -9.57
CA ASP A 666 -19.77 20.23 -10.09
C ASP A 666 -20.64 20.97 -9.04
N VAL A 667 -20.83 20.37 -7.85
CA VAL A 667 -21.60 20.92 -6.72
C VAL A 667 -20.69 21.53 -5.64
N TRP A 668 -19.37 21.36 -5.74
CA TRP A 668 -18.41 21.97 -4.81
C TRP A 668 -17.94 23.35 -5.31
N THR A 669 -17.74 24.28 -4.39
CA THR A 669 -17.18 25.62 -4.69
C THR A 669 -15.67 25.56 -4.99
N ASN A 670 -14.96 24.53 -4.48
CA ASN A 670 -13.53 24.30 -4.69
C ASN A 670 -13.27 22.80 -4.95
N ASP A 671 -12.07 22.43 -5.43
CA ASP A 671 -11.69 21.01 -5.48
C ASP A 671 -11.75 20.39 -4.06
N PRO A 672 -12.55 19.34 -3.81
CA PRO A 672 -12.71 18.74 -2.48
C PRO A 672 -11.41 18.24 -1.86
N PHE A 673 -10.39 17.91 -2.67
CA PHE A 673 -9.08 17.46 -2.19
C PHE A 673 -8.01 18.56 -2.27
N THR A 674 -8.42 19.82 -2.44
CA THR A 674 -7.58 21.00 -2.26
C THR A 674 -8.12 21.83 -1.11
N MET A 675 -7.51 21.70 0.08
CA MET A 675 -7.97 22.45 1.25
C MET A 675 -7.90 23.97 1.01
N ALA A 676 -9.02 24.67 1.25
CA ALA A 676 -9.18 26.09 0.95
C ALA A 676 -9.62 26.88 2.20
N GLY A 677 -8.95 28.00 2.50
CA GLY A 677 -9.29 28.87 3.63
C GLY A 677 -10.21 30.01 3.21
N LYS A 678 -11.36 30.18 3.87
CA LYS A 678 -12.30 31.27 3.61
C LYS A 678 -13.12 31.63 4.85
N ASP A 679 -13.21 32.92 5.16
CA ASP A 679 -14.08 33.50 6.20
C ASP A 679 -13.95 32.86 7.61
N GLY A 680 -12.75 32.38 7.97
CA GLY A 680 -12.47 31.70 9.24
C GLY A 680 -12.73 30.18 9.24
N TRP A 681 -13.05 29.61 8.08
CA TRP A 681 -13.28 28.18 7.85
C TRP A 681 -12.21 27.58 6.93
N LEU A 682 -11.93 26.30 7.13
CA LEU A 682 -11.17 25.44 6.21
C LEU A 682 -12.18 24.55 5.48
N TYR A 683 -12.17 24.56 4.15
CA TYR A 683 -13.03 23.73 3.30
C TYR A 683 -12.23 22.58 2.68
N GLY A 684 -12.83 21.40 2.54
CA GLY A 684 -12.26 20.21 1.91
C GLY A 684 -12.85 18.92 2.47
N ARG A 685 -12.79 17.81 1.73
CA ARG A 685 -13.32 16.51 2.19
C ARG A 685 -12.46 15.96 3.34
N GLY A 686 -13.11 15.69 4.47
CA GLY A 686 -12.56 15.18 5.71
C GLY A 686 -11.84 16.20 6.58
N VAL A 687 -12.02 17.50 6.35
CA VAL A 687 -11.49 18.54 7.24
C VAL A 687 -12.16 18.51 8.61
N SER A 688 -13.46 18.21 8.67
CA SER A 688 -14.18 17.96 9.92
C SER A 688 -14.24 16.47 10.23
N ASP A 689 -14.35 15.63 9.20
CA ASP A 689 -14.71 14.22 9.32
C ASP A 689 -13.67 13.26 8.69
N ASN A 690 -12.62 12.83 9.38
CA ASN A 690 -12.23 13.14 10.76
C ASN A 690 -10.77 13.66 10.88
N LYS A 691 -10.13 14.03 9.76
CA LYS A 691 -8.69 14.33 9.69
C LYS A 691 -8.29 15.55 10.53
N GLY A 692 -9.13 16.57 10.61
CA GLY A 692 -8.91 17.75 11.45
C GLY A 692 -8.82 17.37 12.94
N PRO A 693 -9.90 16.84 13.54
CA PRO A 693 -9.91 16.37 14.92
C PRO A 693 -8.74 15.46 15.32
N VAL A 694 -8.39 14.47 14.48
CA VAL A 694 -7.23 13.59 14.68
C VAL A 694 -5.94 14.41 14.86
N LEU A 695 -5.66 15.33 13.95
CA LEU A 695 -4.44 16.14 14.00
C LEU A 695 -4.47 17.17 15.14
N ALA A 696 -5.63 17.68 15.55
CA ALA A 696 -5.76 18.58 16.70
C ALA A 696 -5.39 17.88 18.02
N VAL A 697 -5.82 16.64 18.22
CA VAL A 697 -5.46 15.83 19.41
C VAL A 697 -3.97 15.47 19.40
N ALA A 698 -3.42 15.11 18.24
CA ALA A 698 -1.98 14.87 18.10
C ALA A 698 -1.14 16.13 18.39
N ALA A 699 -1.57 17.29 17.89
CA ALA A 699 -0.89 18.57 18.11
C ALA A 699 -0.92 19.00 19.59
N ALA A 700 -2.00 18.69 20.32
CA ALA A 700 -2.11 18.95 21.77
C ALA A 700 -1.05 18.15 22.54
N ALA A 701 -0.94 16.85 22.28
CA ALA A 701 0.10 16.00 22.88
C ALA A 701 1.51 16.46 22.49
N ALA A 702 1.75 16.79 21.22
CA ALA A 702 3.04 17.26 20.72
C ALA A 702 3.48 18.61 21.33
N GLU A 703 2.55 19.50 21.64
CA GLU A 703 2.82 20.79 22.29
C GLU A 703 3.26 20.59 23.76
N LEU A 704 2.50 19.78 24.53
CA LEU A 704 2.86 19.41 25.91
C LEU A 704 4.15 18.59 25.97
N ARG A 705 4.42 17.72 24.98
CA ARG A 705 5.66 16.94 24.87
C ARG A 705 6.87 17.87 24.65
N ARG A 706 6.77 18.82 23.72
CA ARG A 706 7.82 19.84 23.50
C ARG A 706 8.07 20.76 24.70
N ARG A 707 7.03 21.12 25.48
CA ARG A 707 7.18 21.89 26.73
C ARG A 707 7.67 21.09 27.94
N GLN A 708 7.81 19.76 27.81
CA GLN A 708 8.06 18.83 28.91
C GLN A 708 6.91 18.69 29.94
N GLU A 709 5.71 19.18 29.61
CA GLU A 709 4.51 19.24 30.45
C GLU A 709 3.56 18.02 30.32
N MET A 710 3.77 17.14 29.34
CA MET A 710 2.93 15.94 29.15
C MET A 710 3.13 14.90 30.26
N GLU A 711 2.12 14.74 31.13
CA GLU A 711 2.10 13.80 32.27
C GLU A 711 1.32 12.49 32.04
N VAL A 712 0.40 12.46 31.06
CA VAL A 712 -0.35 11.25 30.65
C VAL A 712 0.29 10.59 29.42
N ASP A 713 0.11 9.29 29.26
CA ASP A 713 0.32 8.64 27.95
C ASP A 713 -0.93 8.87 27.10
N LEU A 714 -0.75 9.19 25.81
CA LEU A 714 -1.82 9.19 24.81
C LEU A 714 -1.55 8.07 23.80
N VAL A 715 -2.48 7.12 23.68
CA VAL A 715 -2.51 6.14 22.60
C VAL A 715 -3.61 6.54 21.63
N MET A 716 -3.30 6.68 20.34
CA MET A 716 -4.25 6.98 19.27
C MET A 716 -4.45 5.72 18.43
N LEU A 717 -5.71 5.37 18.17
CA LEU A 717 -6.14 4.42 17.14
C LEU A 717 -6.85 5.20 16.04
N MET A 718 -6.37 5.10 14.80
CA MET A 718 -7.00 5.72 13.63
C MET A 718 -7.21 4.66 12.55
N GLU A 719 -8.47 4.32 12.28
CA GLU A 719 -8.84 3.34 11.25
C GLU A 719 -9.11 3.97 9.88
N GLY A 720 -9.28 3.14 8.86
CA GLY A 720 -9.51 3.53 7.47
C GLY A 720 -10.73 2.84 6.84
N GLU A 721 -11.72 2.48 7.65
CA GLU A 721 -12.95 1.78 7.23
C GLU A 721 -14.21 2.28 7.99
N GLU A 722 -14.18 3.44 8.67
CA GLU A 722 -15.33 3.91 9.46
C GLU A 722 -16.55 4.15 8.56
N GLU A 723 -16.32 4.83 7.44
CA GLU A 723 -17.29 5.16 6.40
C GLU A 723 -17.85 3.91 5.68
N THR A 724 -17.22 2.74 5.91
CA THR A 724 -17.59 1.42 5.41
C THR A 724 -17.98 0.41 6.51
N GLY A 725 -18.12 0.86 7.77
CA GLY A 725 -18.62 0.05 8.89
C GLY A 725 -17.55 -0.64 9.76
N SER A 726 -16.37 -0.04 9.89
CA SER A 726 -15.23 -0.48 10.74
C SER A 726 -14.81 -1.94 10.53
N ALA A 727 -14.76 -2.37 9.27
CA ALA A 727 -14.59 -3.77 8.88
C ALA A 727 -13.25 -4.39 9.31
N GLY A 728 -13.27 -5.22 10.37
CA GLY A 728 -12.08 -5.86 10.95
C GLY A 728 -11.38 -5.08 12.06
N PHE A 729 -11.92 -3.90 12.44
CA PHE A 729 -11.36 -3.06 13.50
C PHE A 729 -11.29 -3.78 14.84
N GLN A 730 -12.38 -4.43 15.25
CA GLN A 730 -12.47 -5.06 16.57
C GLN A 730 -11.47 -6.22 16.71
N GLU A 731 -11.30 -7.00 15.64
CA GLU A 731 -10.38 -8.13 15.56
C GLU A 731 -8.92 -7.65 15.65
N ALA A 732 -8.60 -6.56 14.94
CA ALA A 732 -7.28 -5.94 14.98
C ALA A 732 -6.98 -5.33 16.36
N VAL A 733 -7.94 -4.66 17.01
CA VAL A 733 -7.80 -4.13 18.38
C VAL A 733 -7.58 -5.25 19.39
N ARG A 734 -8.41 -6.31 19.37
CA ARG A 734 -8.25 -7.49 20.25
C ARG A 734 -6.89 -8.16 20.07
N LYS A 735 -6.46 -8.38 18.82
CA LYS A 735 -5.16 -8.97 18.48
C LYS A 735 -3.98 -8.13 18.98
N ASN A 736 -4.11 -6.80 18.97
CA ASN A 736 -3.03 -5.86 19.35
C ASN A 736 -3.21 -5.23 20.74
N ARG A 737 -4.13 -5.75 21.57
CA ARG A 737 -4.43 -5.25 22.93
C ARG A 737 -3.19 -5.12 23.83
N GLY A 738 -2.19 -5.98 23.63
CA GLY A 738 -0.89 -5.92 24.34
C GLY A 738 -0.02 -4.70 23.97
N LEU A 739 -0.14 -4.17 22.76
CA LEU A 739 0.55 -2.94 22.33
C LEU A 739 -0.19 -1.70 22.85
N ILE A 740 -1.52 -1.71 22.82
CA ILE A 740 -2.39 -0.64 23.31
C ILE A 740 -2.28 -0.50 24.84
N GLY A 741 -2.18 -1.62 25.57
CA GLY A 741 -2.00 -1.65 27.02
C GLY A 741 -3.29 -1.33 27.80
N ASN A 742 -3.13 -0.97 29.08
CA ASN A 742 -4.27 -0.63 29.94
C ASN A 742 -4.68 0.84 29.76
N VAL A 743 -5.95 1.08 29.45
CA VAL A 743 -6.54 2.41 29.23
C VAL A 743 -7.25 2.87 30.52
N ASP A 744 -7.28 4.18 30.77
CA ASP A 744 -7.98 4.79 31.91
C ASP A 744 -9.23 5.56 31.50
N VAL A 745 -9.23 6.10 30.28
CA VAL A 745 -10.33 6.88 29.71
C VAL A 745 -10.20 6.90 28.18
N ILE A 746 -11.33 6.86 27.48
CA ILE A 746 -11.42 6.95 26.02
C ILE A 746 -11.86 8.37 25.64
N LEU A 747 -11.23 8.93 24.61
CA LEU A 747 -11.59 10.21 24.00
C LEU A 747 -11.94 9.99 22.52
N VAL A 748 -13.10 10.50 22.11
CA VAL A 748 -13.52 10.54 20.70
C VAL A 748 -13.85 11.98 20.35
N SER A 749 -13.47 12.41 19.14
CA SER A 749 -13.87 13.70 18.57
C SER A 749 -14.37 13.50 17.15
N ASN A 750 -15.48 12.78 17.00
CA ASN A 750 -16.20 12.63 15.73
C ASN A 750 -17.70 12.88 15.91
N SER A 751 -18.08 14.14 16.11
CA SER A 751 -19.48 14.61 16.19
C SER A 751 -19.51 16.12 16.13
N TYR A 752 -20.71 16.71 16.12
CA TYR A 752 -20.91 18.12 15.82
C TYR A 752 -21.66 18.84 16.95
N TRP A 753 -21.39 20.13 17.10
CA TRP A 753 -22.23 21.00 17.91
C TRP A 753 -23.61 21.15 17.27
N LEU A 754 -24.63 21.38 18.10
CA LEU A 754 -26.01 21.61 17.66
C LEU A 754 -26.22 22.95 16.90
N GLY A 755 -25.19 23.79 16.83
CA GLY A 755 -25.15 25.12 16.23
C GLY A 755 -23.70 25.61 16.16
N GLU A 756 -23.47 26.83 15.69
CA GLU A 756 -22.10 27.37 15.55
C GLU A 756 -21.54 28.02 16.83
N ASP A 757 -22.40 28.51 17.74
CA ASP A 757 -21.97 29.42 18.82
C ASP A 757 -21.87 28.80 20.21
N VAL A 758 -22.49 27.64 20.44
CA VAL A 758 -22.58 27.02 21.77
C VAL A 758 -21.84 25.68 21.80
N PRO A 759 -20.78 25.55 22.62
CA PRO A 759 -20.04 24.30 22.70
C PRO A 759 -20.90 23.16 23.24
N CYS A 760 -20.61 21.95 22.80
CA CYS A 760 -21.37 20.75 23.15
C CYS A 760 -20.44 19.66 23.73
N LEU A 761 -21.03 18.77 24.52
CA LEU A 761 -20.47 17.46 24.88
C LEU A 761 -21.48 16.39 24.53
N THR A 762 -21.07 15.39 23.76
CA THR A 762 -21.95 14.30 23.35
C THR A 762 -21.87 13.19 24.41
N PHE A 763 -23.01 12.80 24.97
CA PHE A 763 -23.08 11.76 26.02
C PHE A 763 -23.88 10.52 25.59
N GLY A 764 -24.32 10.46 24.32
CA GLY A 764 -24.95 9.25 23.81
C GLY A 764 -25.28 9.30 22.32
N LEU A 765 -25.14 8.15 21.67
CA LEU A 765 -25.43 7.92 20.26
C LEU A 765 -26.56 6.88 20.15
N ARG A 766 -27.26 6.88 19.01
CA ARG A 766 -28.15 5.76 18.68
C ARG A 766 -27.30 4.60 18.13
N GLY A 767 -27.80 3.37 18.25
CA GLY A 767 -27.29 2.27 17.42
C GLY A 767 -27.98 2.26 16.06
N VAL A 768 -27.50 1.43 15.14
CA VAL A 768 -28.16 1.21 13.84
C VAL A 768 -28.11 -0.25 13.42
N ILE A 769 -29.18 -0.72 12.78
CA ILE A 769 -29.26 -1.99 12.06
C ILE A 769 -29.63 -1.64 10.63
N HIS A 770 -28.80 -1.99 9.65
CA HIS A 770 -29.13 -1.93 8.23
C HIS A 770 -29.50 -3.32 7.72
N ALA A 771 -30.59 -3.41 6.95
CA ALA A 771 -31.10 -4.67 6.44
C ALA A 771 -31.59 -4.55 4.99
N SER A 772 -31.29 -5.57 4.18
CA SER A 772 -31.85 -5.75 2.84
C SER A 772 -33.02 -6.73 2.89
N VAL A 773 -34.22 -6.27 2.51
CA VAL A 773 -35.42 -7.12 2.41
C VAL A 773 -35.70 -7.39 0.93
N LYS A 774 -35.54 -8.63 0.48
CA LYS A 774 -35.77 -9.04 -0.91
C LYS A 774 -36.96 -9.99 -1.00
N VAL A 775 -37.83 -9.79 -2.00
CA VAL A 775 -38.85 -10.74 -2.43
C VAL A 775 -38.53 -11.19 -3.85
N GLU A 776 -38.64 -12.48 -4.13
CA GLU A 776 -38.24 -13.12 -5.38
C GLU A 776 -39.21 -14.21 -5.81
N SER A 777 -39.51 -14.30 -7.10
CA SER A 777 -40.38 -15.32 -7.67
C SER A 777 -39.61 -16.59 -8.06
N ALA A 778 -40.34 -17.70 -8.17
CA ALA A 778 -39.84 -18.89 -8.86
C ALA A 778 -39.65 -18.66 -10.38
N ILE A 779 -40.33 -17.66 -10.95
CA ILE A 779 -40.17 -17.26 -12.36
C ILE A 779 -38.92 -16.39 -12.49
N SER A 780 -37.87 -16.92 -13.12
CA SER A 780 -36.53 -16.30 -13.16
C SER A 780 -36.40 -15.07 -14.08
N LYS A 781 -37.45 -14.70 -14.83
CA LYS A 781 -37.45 -13.58 -15.78
C LYS A 781 -38.62 -12.63 -15.51
N PRO A 782 -38.48 -11.31 -15.76
CA PRO A 782 -39.62 -10.40 -15.81
C PRO A 782 -40.65 -10.86 -16.84
N ILE A 783 -41.94 -10.67 -16.52
CA ILE A 783 -43.08 -11.11 -17.34
C ILE A 783 -43.98 -9.93 -17.71
N HIS A 784 -44.71 -10.04 -18.81
CA HIS A 784 -45.50 -8.92 -19.32
C HIS A 784 -46.79 -8.72 -18.50
N SER A 785 -46.91 -7.58 -17.82
CA SER A 785 -48.03 -7.27 -16.91
C SER A 785 -49.40 -7.28 -17.60
N GLY A 786 -49.48 -6.96 -18.89
CA GLY A 786 -50.72 -7.03 -19.67
C GLY A 786 -51.11 -8.45 -20.12
N ILE A 787 -50.32 -9.48 -19.79
CA ILE A 787 -50.61 -10.90 -20.06
C ILE A 787 -50.76 -11.66 -18.72
N GLU A 788 -49.83 -11.46 -17.78
CA GLU A 788 -49.73 -12.22 -16.53
C GLU A 788 -50.24 -11.46 -15.28
N GLY A 789 -50.68 -10.20 -15.45
CA GLY A 789 -51.15 -9.33 -14.37
C GLY A 789 -52.42 -9.87 -13.71
N GLY A 790 -52.38 -10.00 -12.39
CA GLY A 790 -53.46 -10.64 -11.62
C GLY A 790 -53.55 -12.17 -11.73
N ALA A 791 -52.80 -12.81 -12.65
CA ALA A 791 -52.68 -14.26 -12.73
C ALA A 791 -51.54 -14.81 -11.86
N THR A 792 -50.53 -13.98 -11.58
CA THR A 792 -49.31 -14.35 -10.84
C THR A 792 -49.18 -13.61 -9.51
N SER A 793 -48.36 -14.13 -8.58
CA SER A 793 -47.98 -13.40 -7.36
C SER A 793 -46.83 -12.46 -7.68
N GLU A 794 -47.08 -11.15 -7.67
CA GLU A 794 -46.11 -10.14 -8.13
C GLU A 794 -45.11 -9.74 -7.00
N PRO A 795 -43.79 -10.00 -7.15
CA PRO A 795 -42.80 -9.79 -6.08
C PRO A 795 -42.76 -8.36 -5.53
N LEU A 796 -42.89 -7.35 -6.40
CA LEU A 796 -42.92 -5.95 -6.01
C LEU A 796 -44.15 -5.61 -5.14
N ASN A 797 -45.33 -6.13 -5.49
CA ASN A 797 -46.54 -5.90 -4.69
C ASN A 797 -46.44 -6.57 -3.32
N ASP A 798 -45.86 -7.77 -3.25
CA ASP A 798 -45.65 -8.47 -1.98
C ASP A 798 -44.60 -7.77 -1.10
N LEU A 799 -43.50 -7.28 -1.69
CA LEU A 799 -42.51 -6.46 -0.98
C LEU A 799 -43.15 -5.18 -0.42
N ILE A 800 -43.87 -4.43 -1.25
CA ILE A 800 -44.53 -3.18 -0.82
C ILE A 800 -45.54 -3.44 0.31
N ARG A 801 -46.32 -4.53 0.24
CA ARG A 801 -47.25 -4.93 1.31
C ARG A 801 -46.54 -5.27 2.62
N VAL A 802 -45.40 -5.97 2.57
CA VAL A 802 -44.60 -6.30 3.76
C VAL A 802 -43.93 -5.06 4.36
N ILE A 803 -43.32 -4.22 3.53
CA ILE A 803 -42.62 -2.99 3.97
C ILE A 803 -43.61 -1.95 4.52
N ALA A 804 -44.77 -1.76 3.88
CA ALA A 804 -45.87 -0.95 4.44
C ALA A 804 -46.47 -1.55 5.72
N GLY A 805 -46.18 -2.81 6.05
CA GLY A 805 -46.50 -3.44 7.33
C GLY A 805 -45.57 -3.06 8.48
N LEU A 806 -44.45 -2.37 8.22
CA LEU A 806 -43.48 -1.97 9.26
C LEU A 806 -43.95 -0.77 10.09
N THR A 807 -44.80 0.11 9.54
CA THR A 807 -45.32 1.31 10.22
C THR A 807 -46.85 1.40 10.18
N ASP A 808 -47.44 2.20 11.09
CA ASP A 808 -48.85 2.59 11.05
C ASP A 808 -49.05 3.92 10.28
N ALA A 809 -50.30 4.39 10.20
CA ALA A 809 -50.65 5.64 9.53
C ALA A 809 -50.12 6.91 10.23
N ASP A 810 -49.75 6.81 11.52
CA ASP A 810 -49.10 7.87 12.30
C ASP A 810 -47.56 7.77 12.20
N GLY A 811 -47.02 6.82 11.42
CA GLY A 811 -45.59 6.57 11.26
C GLY A 811 -44.95 5.77 12.39
N ARG A 812 -45.71 5.21 13.35
CA ARG A 812 -45.15 4.39 14.44
C ARG A 812 -44.77 3.01 13.96
N VAL A 813 -43.67 2.47 14.49
CA VAL A 813 -43.21 1.11 14.17
C VAL A 813 -44.17 0.06 14.73
N ARG A 814 -44.62 -0.88 13.88
CA ARG A 814 -45.61 -1.92 14.19
C ARG A 814 -45.03 -3.27 14.59
N ILE A 815 -43.71 -3.39 14.64
CA ILE A 815 -43.01 -4.59 15.08
C ILE A 815 -43.39 -4.87 16.55
N PRO A 816 -43.95 -6.06 16.89
CA PRO A 816 -44.34 -6.37 18.26
C PRO A 816 -43.14 -6.33 19.22
N GLY A 817 -43.32 -5.72 20.39
CA GLY A 817 -42.27 -5.60 21.41
C GLY A 817 -41.16 -4.58 21.10
N PHE A 818 -41.33 -3.75 20.06
CA PHE A 818 -40.26 -2.83 19.61
C PHE A 818 -39.96 -1.68 20.57
N LEU A 819 -40.93 -1.25 21.38
CA LEU A 819 -40.79 -0.12 22.32
C LEU A 819 -40.67 -0.54 23.79
N ASP A 820 -40.84 -1.83 24.09
CA ASP A 820 -40.96 -2.37 25.45
C ASP A 820 -39.69 -2.11 26.28
N ASP A 821 -38.53 -2.27 25.64
CA ASP A 821 -37.20 -2.15 26.23
C ASP A 821 -36.63 -0.71 26.14
N VAL A 822 -37.42 0.30 25.75
CA VAL A 822 -36.93 1.69 25.59
C VAL A 822 -36.81 2.39 26.95
N ARG A 823 -35.57 2.72 27.35
CA ARG A 823 -35.28 3.39 28.64
C ARG A 823 -36.17 4.62 28.89
N LYS A 824 -36.90 4.61 30.00
CA LYS A 824 -37.72 5.75 30.46
C LYS A 824 -36.84 6.97 30.77
N MET A 825 -37.33 8.17 30.46
CA MET A 825 -36.59 9.42 30.68
C MET A 825 -36.50 9.75 32.17
N SER A 826 -35.30 10.09 32.66
CA SER A 826 -35.11 10.51 34.05
C SER A 826 -35.35 12.02 34.23
N PRO A 827 -35.69 12.51 35.44
CA PRO A 827 -35.81 13.94 35.71
C PRO A 827 -34.50 14.72 35.51
N ASN A 828 -33.35 14.06 35.52
CA ASN A 828 -32.06 14.69 35.24
C ASN A 828 -31.81 14.76 33.72
N GLU A 829 -32.11 13.68 32.98
CA GLU A 829 -32.04 13.68 31.50
C GLU A 829 -32.96 14.75 30.90
N GLN A 830 -34.19 14.90 31.44
CA GLN A 830 -35.14 15.90 30.99
C GLN A 830 -34.59 17.34 31.13
N LYS A 831 -33.97 17.66 32.27
CA LYS A 831 -33.37 18.99 32.51
C LYS A 831 -32.27 19.35 31.51
N LEU A 832 -31.54 18.37 30.98
CA LEU A 832 -30.53 18.62 29.95
C LEU A 832 -31.20 19.10 28.65
N TYR A 833 -32.27 18.43 28.22
CA TYR A 833 -33.05 18.87 27.05
C TYR A 833 -33.73 20.23 27.28
N GLU A 834 -34.26 20.48 28.48
CA GLU A 834 -34.83 21.78 28.86
C GLU A 834 -33.77 22.90 28.80
N LYS A 835 -32.55 22.68 29.32
CA LYS A 835 -31.42 23.63 29.23
C LYS A 835 -31.03 23.94 27.78
N ILE A 836 -31.11 22.96 26.88
CA ILE A 836 -30.88 23.16 25.44
C ILE A 836 -31.97 24.06 24.84
N VAL A 837 -33.25 23.74 25.09
CA VAL A 837 -34.38 24.52 24.56
C VAL A 837 -34.37 25.95 25.11
N GLU A 838 -34.02 26.14 26.39
CA GLU A 838 -33.81 27.46 27.00
C GLU A 838 -32.67 28.24 26.33
N ARG A 839 -31.49 27.63 26.17
CA ARG A 839 -30.34 28.28 25.52
C ARG A 839 -30.67 28.73 24.10
N TYR A 840 -31.32 27.89 23.29
CA TYR A 840 -31.73 28.25 21.93
C TYR A 840 -32.87 29.26 21.90
N LYS A 841 -33.80 29.23 22.86
CA LYS A 841 -34.82 30.28 23.01
C LYS A 841 -34.20 31.64 23.30
N ASN A 842 -33.18 31.70 24.16
CA ASN A 842 -32.47 32.94 24.50
C ASN A 842 -31.62 33.49 23.33
N LEU A 843 -31.24 32.63 22.37
CA LEU A 843 -30.62 33.03 21.09
C LEU A 843 -31.66 33.40 20.00
N ASN A 844 -32.96 33.28 20.27
CA ASN A 844 -34.08 33.36 19.30
C ASN A 844 -34.06 32.25 18.21
N GLU A 845 -33.33 31.16 18.45
CA GLU A 845 -33.11 30.07 17.49
C GLU A 845 -33.88 28.79 17.80
N SER A 846 -34.81 28.79 18.77
CA SER A 846 -35.57 27.61 19.17
C SER A 846 -36.33 26.92 18.02
N ALA A 847 -36.67 27.66 16.95
CA ALA A 847 -37.25 27.11 15.73
C ALA A 847 -36.30 26.16 14.97
N LYS A 848 -34.96 26.37 15.04
CA LYS A 848 -33.98 25.46 14.41
C LYS A 848 -34.03 24.06 15.01
N LEU A 849 -34.26 23.94 16.33
CA LEU A 849 -34.36 22.66 17.04
C LEU A 849 -35.54 21.79 16.58
N ALA A 850 -36.64 22.43 16.16
CA ALA A 850 -37.82 21.78 15.60
C ALA A 850 -37.84 21.75 14.06
N SER A 851 -36.84 22.37 13.39
CA SER A 851 -36.79 22.41 11.93
C SER A 851 -36.72 20.99 11.35
N HIS A 852 -37.48 20.76 10.27
CA HIS A 852 -37.64 19.45 9.63
C HIS A 852 -38.22 18.35 10.53
N SER A 853 -38.76 18.69 11.72
CA SER A 853 -39.47 17.75 12.59
C SER A 853 -40.97 17.71 12.29
N ALA A 854 -41.60 16.55 12.52
CA ALA A 854 -43.06 16.43 12.57
C ALA A 854 -43.68 17.06 13.85
N PHE A 855 -42.85 17.56 14.78
CA PHE A 855 -43.28 18.19 16.03
C PHE A 855 -42.89 19.67 16.07
N SER A 856 -43.87 20.54 16.30
CA SER A 856 -43.64 21.98 16.49
C SER A 856 -43.03 22.34 17.85
N ASP A 857 -43.04 21.41 18.81
CA ASP A 857 -42.36 21.54 20.10
C ASP A 857 -40.88 21.10 19.99
N PRO A 858 -39.91 22.00 20.23
CA PRO A 858 -38.49 21.69 20.28
C PRO A 858 -38.11 20.56 21.24
N LEU A 859 -38.75 20.47 22.41
CA LEU A 859 -38.41 19.47 23.43
C LEU A 859 -38.78 18.07 22.93
N LYS A 860 -40.02 17.90 22.43
CA LYS A 860 -40.47 16.66 21.78
C LYS A 860 -39.69 16.34 20.50
N ALA A 861 -39.28 17.35 19.72
CA ALA A 861 -38.44 17.14 18.54
C ALA A 861 -37.06 16.53 18.92
N LEU A 862 -36.36 17.10 19.91
CA LEU A 862 -35.09 16.57 20.42
C LEU A 862 -35.25 15.16 21.00
N ILE A 863 -36.29 14.93 21.82
CA ILE A 863 -36.59 13.62 22.41
C ILE A 863 -36.75 12.54 21.33
N ASN A 864 -37.52 12.81 20.26
CA ASN A 864 -37.68 11.84 19.17
C ASN A 864 -36.42 11.69 18.31
N ARG A 865 -35.60 12.73 18.18
CA ARG A 865 -34.34 12.70 17.40
C ARG A 865 -33.19 11.99 18.13
N TRP A 866 -33.24 11.85 19.45
CA TRP A 866 -32.10 11.38 20.24
C TRP A 866 -32.37 10.19 21.18
N ARG A 867 -33.60 10.03 21.71
CA ARG A 867 -33.90 8.99 22.71
C ARG A 867 -35.08 8.07 22.38
N GLN A 868 -35.65 8.18 21.17
CA GLN A 868 -36.63 7.23 20.66
C GLN A 868 -36.01 6.40 19.52
N PRO A 869 -36.36 5.12 19.37
CA PRO A 869 -35.96 4.35 18.20
C PRO A 869 -36.73 4.83 16.97
N ALA A 870 -36.20 4.56 15.78
CA ALA A 870 -36.83 4.93 14.52
C ALA A 870 -36.59 3.86 13.45
N LEU A 871 -37.49 3.80 12.45
CA LEU A 871 -37.34 2.94 11.28
C LEU A 871 -37.42 3.81 10.03
N SER A 872 -36.60 3.51 9.03
CA SER A 872 -36.58 4.22 7.74
C SER A 872 -36.43 3.23 6.59
N VAL A 873 -37.13 3.50 5.48
CA VAL A 873 -36.98 2.82 4.21
C VAL A 873 -36.25 3.78 3.28
N HIS A 874 -35.11 3.36 2.74
CA HIS A 874 -34.21 4.24 1.98
C HIS A 874 -34.50 4.18 0.48
N ASN A 875 -34.73 2.98 -0.04
CA ASN A 875 -35.04 2.77 -1.45
C ASN A 875 -35.93 1.53 -1.65
N VAL A 876 -36.43 1.38 -2.87
CA VAL A 876 -36.96 0.12 -3.41
C VAL A 876 -36.34 -0.08 -4.79
N GLU A 877 -35.63 -1.18 -4.96
CA GLU A 877 -34.88 -1.54 -6.16
C GLU A 877 -35.58 -2.68 -6.90
N VAL A 878 -35.50 -2.64 -8.23
CA VAL A 878 -36.12 -3.61 -9.13
C VAL A 878 -35.12 -3.95 -10.25
N PRO A 879 -34.60 -5.19 -10.33
CA PRO A 879 -33.62 -5.55 -11.34
C PRO A 879 -34.17 -5.51 -12.77
N GLY A 880 -33.41 -4.89 -13.69
CA GLY A 880 -33.72 -4.81 -15.11
C GLY A 880 -33.93 -3.37 -15.60
N PRO A 881 -34.17 -3.16 -16.90
CA PRO A 881 -34.47 -1.84 -17.44
C PRO A 881 -35.87 -1.39 -16.97
N ALA A 882 -36.02 -0.09 -16.69
CA ALA A 882 -37.28 0.54 -16.26
C ALA A 882 -38.33 0.66 -17.39
N GLN A 883 -38.61 -0.45 -18.08
CA GLN A 883 -39.61 -0.56 -19.13
C GLN A 883 -41.00 -0.61 -18.53
N LYS A 884 -41.93 0.15 -19.12
CA LYS A 884 -43.33 0.14 -18.73
C LYS A 884 -43.96 -1.22 -19.08
N SER A 885 -44.89 -1.67 -18.25
CA SER A 885 -45.67 -2.90 -18.42
C SER A 885 -44.95 -4.24 -18.16
N LEU A 886 -43.88 -4.28 -17.35
CA LEU A 886 -43.29 -5.53 -16.83
C LEU A 886 -43.58 -5.74 -15.34
N ILE A 887 -43.89 -6.99 -14.97
CA ILE A 887 -43.81 -7.51 -13.59
C ILE A 887 -42.37 -8.03 -13.40
N PRO A 888 -41.62 -7.58 -12.38
CA PRO A 888 -40.26 -8.03 -12.17
C PRO A 888 -40.19 -9.42 -11.51
N ASN A 889 -39.10 -10.14 -11.76
CA ASN A 889 -38.83 -11.44 -11.11
C ASN A 889 -38.50 -11.30 -9.61
N SER A 890 -38.06 -10.12 -9.18
CA SER A 890 -37.68 -9.82 -7.80
C SER A 890 -37.73 -8.32 -7.53
N ALA A 891 -37.77 -7.94 -6.26
CA ALA A 891 -37.59 -6.59 -5.78
C ALA A 891 -36.88 -6.60 -4.43
N SER A 892 -36.12 -5.57 -4.13
CA SER A 892 -35.40 -5.38 -2.85
C SER A 892 -35.71 -4.00 -2.25
N ALA A 893 -35.64 -3.88 -0.93
CA ALA A 893 -35.71 -2.61 -0.23
C ALA A 893 -34.61 -2.55 0.85
N ALA A 894 -33.81 -1.49 0.82
CA ALA A 894 -32.89 -1.18 1.91
C ALA A 894 -33.65 -0.45 3.03
N ILE A 895 -33.58 -0.99 4.25
CA ILE A 895 -34.16 -0.37 5.45
C ILE A 895 -33.09 -0.19 6.52
N SER A 896 -33.31 0.76 7.43
CA SER A 896 -32.56 0.81 8.69
C SER A 896 -33.46 1.02 9.90
N ILE A 897 -33.03 0.48 11.03
CA ILE A 897 -33.59 0.76 12.35
C ILE A 897 -32.52 1.47 13.17
N ARG A 898 -32.85 2.63 13.74
CA ARG A 898 -32.04 3.25 14.79
C ARG A 898 -32.53 2.77 16.15
N ILE A 899 -31.64 2.20 16.96
CA ILE A 899 -31.93 1.70 18.31
C ILE A 899 -31.40 2.64 19.40
N VAL A 900 -31.91 2.50 20.62
CA VAL A 900 -31.62 3.38 21.76
C VAL A 900 -31.35 2.56 23.04
N PRO A 901 -30.80 3.16 24.12
CA PRO A 901 -30.42 2.45 25.33
C PRO A 901 -31.47 1.48 25.88
N ASP A 902 -30.95 0.36 26.36
CA ASP A 902 -31.63 -0.86 26.83
C ASP A 902 -32.23 -1.78 25.75
N GLN A 903 -32.28 -1.38 24.46
CA GLN A 903 -32.62 -2.29 23.36
C GLN A 903 -31.41 -3.17 22.95
N SER A 904 -31.61 -4.47 22.74
CA SER A 904 -30.57 -5.39 22.23
C SER A 904 -30.61 -5.50 20.70
N LEU A 905 -29.43 -5.49 20.06
CA LEU A 905 -29.28 -5.71 18.60
C LEU A 905 -29.92 -7.03 18.14
N ASP A 906 -29.56 -8.14 18.79
CA ASP A 906 -30.03 -9.48 18.39
C ASP A 906 -31.55 -9.64 18.53
N ASP A 907 -32.11 -9.08 19.60
CA ASP A 907 -33.55 -9.08 19.87
C ASP A 907 -34.32 -8.24 18.84
N ILE A 908 -33.86 -7.02 18.54
CA ILE A 908 -34.50 -6.17 17.52
C ILE A 908 -34.37 -6.80 16.12
N VAL A 909 -33.25 -7.46 15.80
CA VAL A 909 -33.10 -8.25 14.56
C VAL A 909 -34.07 -9.44 14.54
N ALA A 910 -34.25 -10.15 15.65
CA ALA A 910 -35.19 -11.27 15.75
C ALA A 910 -36.66 -10.81 15.65
N LYS A 911 -37.03 -9.73 16.36
CA LYS A 911 -38.36 -9.08 16.30
C LYS A 911 -38.66 -8.62 14.86
N LEU A 912 -37.71 -7.97 14.18
CA LEU A 912 -37.81 -7.55 12.78
C LEU A 912 -38.04 -8.74 11.83
N LYS A 913 -37.15 -9.75 11.85
CA LYS A 913 -37.26 -10.93 10.99
C LYS A 913 -38.59 -11.67 11.21
N SER A 914 -38.97 -11.86 12.47
CA SER A 914 -40.24 -12.50 12.83
C SER A 914 -41.46 -11.73 12.32
N HIS A 915 -41.43 -10.39 12.37
CA HIS A 915 -42.52 -9.54 11.85
C HIS A 915 -42.63 -9.58 10.33
N LEU A 916 -41.50 -9.45 9.62
CA LEU A 916 -41.43 -9.54 8.16
C LEU A 916 -41.93 -10.90 7.66
N GLU A 917 -41.48 -12.00 8.28
CA GLU A 917 -41.93 -13.35 7.92
C GLU A 917 -43.43 -13.55 8.19
N LYS A 918 -43.96 -13.10 9.33
CA LYS A 918 -45.39 -13.21 9.66
C LYS A 918 -46.24 -12.42 8.66
N SER A 919 -45.81 -11.20 8.33
CA SER A 919 -46.47 -10.35 7.33
C SER A 919 -46.46 -11.02 5.96
N PHE A 920 -45.32 -11.54 5.51
CA PHE A 920 -45.20 -12.23 4.22
C PHE A 920 -46.04 -13.52 4.15
N ARG A 921 -46.01 -14.36 5.19
CA ARG A 921 -46.87 -15.57 5.29
C ARG A 921 -48.36 -15.23 5.21
N SER A 922 -48.77 -14.06 5.70
CA SER A 922 -50.18 -13.63 5.62
C SER A 922 -50.67 -13.35 4.19
N LEU A 923 -49.76 -13.03 3.25
CA LEU A 923 -50.08 -12.75 1.85
C LEU A 923 -50.46 -14.00 1.04
N ARG A 924 -50.11 -15.21 1.53
CA ARG A 924 -50.35 -16.51 0.85
C ARG A 924 -49.77 -16.58 -0.57
N THR A 925 -48.68 -15.85 -0.80
CA THR A 925 -47.93 -15.79 -2.06
C THR A 925 -47.08 -17.04 -2.30
N GLN A 926 -46.75 -17.32 -3.57
CA GLN A 926 -45.78 -18.35 -3.97
C GLN A 926 -44.33 -17.82 -4.01
N ASN A 927 -44.13 -16.51 -3.84
CA ASN A 927 -42.81 -15.89 -3.83
C ASN A 927 -42.01 -16.27 -2.57
N LYS A 928 -40.70 -16.02 -2.60
CA LYS A 928 -39.76 -16.23 -1.49
C LYS A 928 -39.34 -14.89 -0.89
N LEU A 929 -39.33 -14.79 0.43
CA LEU A 929 -38.73 -13.70 1.19
C LEU A 929 -37.30 -14.07 1.60
N SER A 930 -36.38 -13.10 1.58
CA SER A 930 -35.09 -13.16 2.28
C SER A 930 -34.80 -11.82 2.98
N VAL A 931 -34.23 -11.89 4.19
CA VAL A 931 -33.89 -10.73 5.02
C VAL A 931 -32.44 -10.85 5.48
N GLU A 932 -31.59 -10.03 4.87
CA GLU A 932 -30.16 -9.93 5.15
C GLU A 932 -29.91 -8.77 6.13
N ILE A 933 -28.90 -8.88 6.97
CA ILE A 933 -28.47 -7.83 7.89
C ILE A 933 -27.06 -7.42 7.46
N ASN A 934 -26.93 -6.19 6.98
CA ASN A 934 -25.77 -5.76 6.19
C ASN A 934 -24.69 -5.13 7.08
N HIS A 935 -25.13 -4.37 8.08
CA HIS A 935 -24.28 -3.66 9.04
C HIS A 935 -25.05 -3.45 10.35
N VAL A 936 -24.35 -3.54 11.48
CA VAL A 936 -24.88 -3.27 12.82
C VAL A 936 -23.90 -2.45 13.64
N ALA A 937 -24.40 -1.42 14.33
CA ALA A 937 -23.69 -0.67 15.33
C ALA A 937 -24.55 -0.59 16.60
N ASP A 938 -23.93 -0.79 17.75
CA ASP A 938 -24.62 -0.71 19.05
C ASP A 938 -24.92 0.76 19.42
N TRP A 939 -25.82 0.98 20.37
CA TRP A 939 -26.00 2.31 20.96
C TRP A 939 -24.87 2.62 21.94
N TRP A 940 -24.70 3.90 22.26
CA TRP A 940 -23.78 4.35 23.31
C TRP A 940 -24.45 5.36 24.23
N LEU A 941 -24.10 5.34 25.52
CA LEU A 941 -24.54 6.31 26.52
C LEU A 941 -23.49 6.38 27.62
N GLY A 942 -22.64 7.41 27.59
CA GLY A 942 -21.56 7.62 28.56
C GLY A 942 -22.07 8.08 29.93
N ASP A 943 -21.27 7.84 30.96
CA ASP A 943 -21.58 8.26 32.32
C ASP A 943 -21.32 9.76 32.52
N LEU A 944 -22.36 10.51 32.90
CA LEU A 944 -22.29 11.93 33.18
C LEU A 944 -21.73 12.26 34.58
N ASP A 945 -21.74 11.30 35.50
CA ASP A 945 -21.16 11.45 36.83
C ASP A 945 -19.63 11.15 36.84
N SER A 946 -19.07 10.75 35.69
CA SER A 946 -17.63 10.51 35.53
C SER A 946 -16.79 11.78 35.79
N PRO A 947 -15.72 11.70 36.61
CA PRO A 947 -14.84 12.84 36.88
C PRO A 947 -14.08 13.31 35.63
N PHE A 948 -13.89 12.43 34.65
CA PHE A 948 -13.25 12.78 33.38
C PHE A 948 -14.17 13.66 32.51
N VAL A 949 -15.47 13.38 32.48
CA VAL A 949 -16.50 14.17 31.79
C VAL A 949 -16.63 15.56 32.43
N SER A 950 -16.71 15.62 33.76
CA SER A 950 -16.73 16.89 34.51
C SER A 950 -15.48 17.73 34.21
N ALA A 951 -14.29 17.14 34.19
CA ALA A 951 -13.07 17.87 33.84
C ALA A 951 -13.05 18.38 32.40
N MET A 952 -13.61 17.63 31.43
CA MET A 952 -13.73 18.10 30.05
C MET A 952 -14.70 19.29 29.97
N ALA A 953 -15.85 19.21 30.65
CA ALA A 953 -16.83 20.29 30.69
C ALA A 953 -16.22 21.59 31.24
N ASP A 954 -15.49 21.52 32.36
CA ASP A 954 -14.78 22.66 32.94
C ASP A 954 -13.71 23.25 31.99
N CYS A 955 -12.98 22.40 31.26
CA CYS A 955 -11.98 22.86 30.27
C CYS A 955 -12.66 23.59 29.10
N ILE A 956 -13.81 23.11 28.65
CA ILE A 956 -14.65 23.79 27.64
C ILE A 956 -15.18 25.13 28.17
N SER A 957 -15.78 25.16 29.38
CA SER A 957 -16.25 26.40 30.02
C SER A 957 -15.11 27.41 30.19
N SER A 958 -13.90 26.95 30.55
CA SER A 958 -12.73 27.80 30.69
C SER A 958 -12.26 28.39 29.37
N GLN A 959 -12.24 27.62 28.27
CA GLN A 959 -11.79 28.11 26.98
C GLN A 959 -12.84 29.02 26.30
N TRP A 960 -14.09 28.58 26.23
CA TRP A 960 -15.17 29.28 25.50
C TRP A 960 -15.92 30.32 26.33
N LYS A 961 -15.68 30.39 27.65
CA LYS A 961 -16.42 31.23 28.62
C LYS A 961 -17.94 30.96 28.63
N LEU A 962 -18.33 29.76 28.18
CA LEU A 962 -19.71 29.30 28.06
C LEU A 962 -19.80 27.84 28.47
N ASP A 963 -20.74 27.51 29.37
CA ASP A 963 -20.99 26.12 29.72
C ASP A 963 -21.47 25.31 28.52
N PRO A 964 -20.91 24.10 28.31
CA PRO A 964 -21.37 23.22 27.25
C PRO A 964 -22.81 22.76 27.46
N LEU A 965 -23.46 22.46 26.34
CA LEU A 965 -24.69 21.69 26.30
C LEU A 965 -24.35 20.19 26.23
N PHE A 966 -24.87 19.41 27.17
CA PHE A 966 -24.81 17.95 27.10
C PHE A 966 -25.86 17.47 26.09
N ILE A 967 -25.41 17.00 24.93
CA ILE A 967 -26.24 16.58 23.82
C ILE A 967 -26.14 15.06 23.59
N ARG A 968 -27.07 14.55 22.79
CA ARG A 968 -26.98 13.23 22.17
C ARG A 968 -27.06 13.41 20.67
N GLU A 969 -26.80 12.38 19.88
CA GLU A 969 -26.97 12.44 18.42
C GLU A 969 -27.88 11.33 17.88
N GLY A 970 -28.32 11.51 16.63
CA GLY A 970 -29.05 10.49 15.86
C GLY A 970 -28.15 9.53 15.08
N GLY A 971 -26.84 9.85 14.98
CA GLY A 971 -25.81 9.02 14.37
C GLY A 971 -25.39 7.84 15.25
N SER A 972 -24.39 7.11 14.77
CA SER A 972 -23.82 5.91 15.40
C SER A 972 -22.33 5.84 15.05
N ILE A 973 -21.47 5.51 16.01
CA ILE A 973 -20.04 5.24 15.79
C ILE A 973 -19.80 3.80 16.27
N PRO A 974 -19.56 2.81 15.39
CA PRO A 974 -19.50 1.40 15.79
C PRO A 974 -18.41 1.11 16.82
N SER A 975 -17.26 1.75 16.67
CA SER A 975 -16.05 1.50 17.45
C SER A 975 -16.12 2.02 18.89
N LEU A 976 -16.91 3.06 19.18
CA LEU A 976 -17.01 3.67 20.52
C LEU A 976 -17.56 2.72 21.61
N PRO A 977 -18.80 2.17 21.49
CA PRO A 977 -19.32 1.22 22.49
C PRO A 977 -18.61 -0.14 22.44
N PHE A 978 -17.79 -0.42 21.42
CA PHE A 978 -16.87 -1.56 21.44
C PHE A 978 -15.66 -1.29 22.34
N LEU A 979 -14.96 -0.17 22.15
CA LEU A 979 -13.75 0.19 22.89
C LEU A 979 -14.02 0.33 24.41
N GLU A 980 -15.14 0.95 24.78
CA GLU A 980 -15.57 1.10 26.18
C GLU A 980 -15.74 -0.27 26.88
N ARG A 981 -16.29 -1.27 26.17
CA ARG A 981 -16.43 -2.65 26.66
C ARG A 981 -15.11 -3.43 26.66
N GLU A 982 -14.29 -3.29 25.62
CA GLU A 982 -13.02 -4.01 25.45
C GLU A 982 -11.95 -3.56 26.43
N PHE A 983 -11.95 -2.28 26.83
CA PHE A 983 -11.00 -1.71 27.79
C PHE A 983 -11.56 -1.49 29.19
N ALA A 984 -12.89 -1.54 29.38
CA ALA A 984 -13.57 -1.28 30.66
C ALA A 984 -13.20 0.08 31.27
N ALA A 985 -13.26 1.13 30.45
CA ALA A 985 -12.87 2.50 30.79
C ALA A 985 -13.85 3.52 30.18
N ASP A 986 -14.25 4.53 30.97
CA ASP A 986 -15.18 5.59 30.60
C ASP A 986 -14.83 6.23 29.25
N ALA A 987 -15.83 6.52 28.41
CA ALA A 987 -15.64 7.29 27.17
C ALA A 987 -16.19 8.71 27.23
N ILE A 988 -15.49 9.64 26.58
CA ILE A 988 -15.88 11.04 26.35
C ILE A 988 -15.96 11.30 24.85
N HIS A 989 -17.08 11.85 24.40
CA HIS A 989 -17.25 12.30 23.02
C HIS A 989 -17.29 13.83 22.99
N PHE A 990 -16.15 14.44 22.67
CA PHE A 990 -15.95 15.89 22.61
C PHE A 990 -16.00 16.36 21.14
N PRO A 991 -17.13 16.91 20.66
CA PRO A 991 -17.24 17.40 19.30
C PRO A 991 -16.40 18.67 19.08
N MET A 992 -15.56 18.65 18.03
CA MET A 992 -14.89 19.86 17.51
C MET A 992 -15.66 20.50 16.35
N GLY A 993 -16.41 19.73 15.55
CA GLY A 993 -17.19 20.24 14.43
C GLY A 993 -18.48 20.96 14.84
N THR A 994 -19.16 21.62 13.90
CA THR A 994 -20.45 22.30 14.10
C THR A 994 -21.54 21.78 13.16
N SER A 995 -22.81 22.11 13.44
CA SER A 995 -23.96 21.65 12.65
C SER A 995 -23.98 22.12 11.18
N THR A 996 -23.08 23.03 10.80
CA THR A 996 -22.96 23.58 9.45
C THR A 996 -21.63 23.21 8.79
N ASP A 997 -20.93 22.21 9.32
CA ASP A 997 -19.68 21.66 8.77
C ASP A 997 -19.90 20.82 7.49
N SER A 998 -21.14 20.50 7.13
CA SER A 998 -21.51 19.77 5.91
C SER A 998 -20.78 18.42 5.73
N ALA A 999 -20.56 17.70 6.83
CA ALA A 999 -20.04 16.33 6.81
C ALA A 999 -20.85 15.41 5.87
N HIS A 1000 -20.15 14.51 5.18
CA HIS A 1000 -20.58 13.72 4.02
C HIS A 1000 -21.13 14.51 2.80
N LEU A 1001 -21.50 15.79 2.93
CA LEU A 1001 -22.08 16.63 1.88
C LEU A 1001 -21.01 17.40 1.07
N PRO A 1002 -21.40 18.15 0.01
CA PRO A 1002 -20.52 19.12 -0.66
C PRO A 1002 -20.17 20.33 0.20
N ASP A 1003 -19.03 20.97 -0.10
CA ASP A 1003 -18.44 22.10 0.65
C ASP A 1003 -18.33 21.83 2.17
N GLU A 1004 -17.91 20.61 2.51
CA GLU A 1004 -17.51 20.24 3.88
C GLU A 1004 -16.43 21.21 4.39
N ARG A 1005 -16.59 21.63 5.66
CA ARG A 1005 -15.77 22.66 6.29
C ARG A 1005 -15.62 22.46 7.79
N ILE A 1006 -14.56 23.01 8.37
CA ILE A 1006 -14.40 23.14 9.84
C ILE A 1006 -13.91 24.56 10.19
N ARG A 1007 -14.41 25.12 11.29
CA ARG A 1007 -14.03 26.47 11.74
C ARG A 1007 -12.64 26.44 12.38
N VAL A 1008 -11.73 27.31 11.94
CA VAL A 1008 -10.33 27.39 12.44
C VAL A 1008 -10.30 27.53 13.95
N LEU A 1009 -11.13 28.44 14.50
CA LEU A 1009 -11.28 28.68 15.93
C LEU A 1009 -11.69 27.42 16.71
N ASN A 1010 -12.51 26.54 16.13
CA ASN A 1010 -12.91 25.30 16.78
C ASN A 1010 -11.75 24.31 16.87
N LEU A 1011 -10.93 24.21 15.81
CA LEU A 1011 -9.78 23.30 15.79
C LEU A 1011 -8.68 23.76 16.77
N GLU A 1012 -8.41 25.07 16.85
CA GLU A 1012 -7.45 25.64 17.80
C GLU A 1012 -7.92 25.55 19.25
N ASN A 1013 -9.18 25.89 19.52
CA ASN A 1013 -9.75 25.72 20.86
C ASN A 1013 -9.86 24.24 21.24
N GLY A 1014 -10.17 23.35 20.29
CA GLY A 1014 -10.19 21.90 20.50
C GLY A 1014 -8.83 21.37 20.97
N LYS A 1015 -7.74 21.74 20.27
CA LYS A 1015 -6.36 21.46 20.68
C LYS A 1015 -6.05 22.01 22.09
N ALA A 1016 -6.44 23.26 22.37
CA ALA A 1016 -6.20 23.90 23.67
C ALA A 1016 -6.95 23.22 24.83
N ILE A 1017 -8.22 22.86 24.61
CA ILE A 1017 -9.07 22.14 25.56
C ILE A 1017 -8.50 20.75 25.85
N VAL A 1018 -8.09 20.00 24.84
CA VAL A 1018 -7.47 18.68 25.01
C VAL A 1018 -6.15 18.78 25.78
N SER A 1019 -5.32 19.81 25.52
CA SER A 1019 -4.08 20.04 26.27
C SER A 1019 -4.35 20.35 27.75
N ALA A 1020 -5.32 21.23 28.04
CA ALA A 1020 -5.74 21.57 29.39
C ALA A 1020 -6.36 20.36 30.12
N TRP A 1021 -7.14 19.55 29.41
CA TRP A 1021 -7.78 18.35 29.93
C TRP A 1021 -6.75 17.27 30.29
N PHE A 1022 -5.76 16.98 29.43
CA PHE A 1022 -4.65 16.07 29.74
C PHE A 1022 -3.93 16.46 31.04
N SER A 1023 -3.62 17.75 31.19
CA SER A 1023 -2.96 18.28 32.40
C SER A 1023 -3.86 18.16 33.64
N LYS A 1024 -5.18 18.37 33.49
CA LYS A 1024 -6.14 18.27 34.59
C LYS A 1024 -6.35 16.82 35.04
N ILE A 1025 -6.57 15.89 34.14
CA ILE A 1025 -6.87 14.47 34.49
C ILE A 1025 -5.67 13.74 35.08
N ALA A 1026 -4.43 14.19 34.79
CA ALA A 1026 -3.22 13.67 35.40
C ALA A 1026 -3.25 13.72 36.94
N SER A 1027 -3.99 14.68 37.50
CA SER A 1027 -4.05 14.93 38.95
C SER A 1027 -4.96 14.00 39.77
N PHE A 1028 -5.98 13.35 39.19
CA PHE A 1028 -6.87 12.52 40.02
C PHE A 1028 -6.19 11.21 40.42
N ASN A 1029 -6.40 10.79 41.67
CA ASN A 1029 -6.18 9.40 42.05
C ASN A 1029 -7.31 8.52 41.48
N LEU A 1030 -6.95 7.30 41.07
CA LEU A 1030 -7.84 6.21 40.67
C LEU A 1030 -7.55 5.00 41.58
#